data_AF-A0A8H4RF55-F1
#
_entry.id   AF-A0A8H4RF55-F1
#
_cell.length_a   1.000
_cell.length_b   1.000
_cell.length_c   1.000
_cell.angle_alpha   90.00
_cell.angle_beta   90.00
_cell.angle_gamma   90.00
#
_symmetry.space_group_name_H-M   'P 1'
#
loop_
_entity.id
_entity.type
_entity.pdbx_description
1 polymer ?
#
loop_
_entity_poly.entity_id
_entity_poly.type
_entity_poly.pdbx_seq_one_letter_code
_entity_poly.pdbx_strand_id
1 'polypeptide(L)'
;MPRLPSVCICGSGADGCSAATSENNMAAHVQVGFVILALVISDEVEASNAIVKLCSSTLNHNFSAIIPTQHAYPRGTLPLPAAVLRIGIASQQMPPSTPWLWSKSRAAVVAQTATLATKAAPSKAQAAAARHRRLRHEATKGPKAKTSLNAFISTEEPVRVAIPPPHPNPNPAIVPVPPGLSEWVSVVSSMAVKDNIVTSKHRTTCGSRFLENHLSPFEAHVVEQARRFSVPISGKTNLDEFGMGSHSTNSYFGSVTNINLNPHRAPARSAGGSSGGSAVAVASGQCTVALGTDTGGSVRLPAAYTKTIGFKPSYGLLSRWGVIPYANSLDTVGILASKPSQILNTLSILRPHGKHNLVSSSAKTNPTRDPTLLSKQFWDRAMRQLRDQLFSQQYAALLPGEINFSKLRIGVPMEYNIAELEPAVRSAWQRALEVLQNNGATVVPISLPSTKHALSAYYIIAPAEAASNLSKYDGVRYGSRSSSADGAGDVLYSMTRGEGFGEEVKRRILLGSYTLSSEAIDNYFIKAQKIRRLVQRDFDRVFGVQNPLRPPQQFDLSDIDDSVQLRDKLGPAEVDFIVCPTAPTLPPSLSDVLQQTPVDTYMNDVFTVPASLAGLPSISIPITGNKQVAGIQIIGQYSDDARVITMASRLMKFCLGYSSKNLNTQHHYSYKPLELERAKPREEIDKEFADALATWHASEE
;
A
#
# COMPACT_ATOMS: atom_id res chain seq x y z
N MET A 1 -17.79 38.37 -1.02
CA MET A 1 -18.89 37.64 -0.35
C MET A 1 -20.18 38.42 -0.52
N PRO A 2 -21.24 37.78 -1.02
CA PRO A 2 -22.55 37.83 -0.35
C PRO A 2 -23.16 36.41 -0.26
N ARG A 3 -23.41 35.91 0.96
CA ARG A 3 -24.72 35.86 1.65
C ARG A 3 -25.74 34.93 0.97
N LEU A 4 -25.79 33.70 1.49
CA LEU A 4 -26.90 32.74 1.38
C LEU A 4 -28.18 33.31 2.00
N PRO A 5 -29.37 33.06 1.43
CA PRO A 5 -30.62 33.17 2.15
C PRO A 5 -31.01 31.82 2.78
N SER A 6 -31.15 31.85 4.11
CA SER A 6 -31.90 30.91 4.93
C SER A 6 -33.38 30.92 4.57
N VAL A 7 -33.98 29.74 4.39
CA VAL A 7 -35.44 29.59 4.30
C VAL A 7 -35.94 28.87 5.54
N CYS A 8 -36.83 29.56 6.23
CA CYS A 8 -37.54 29.15 7.43
C CYS A 8 -38.54 28.02 7.15
N ILE A 9 -38.70 27.20 8.19
CA ILE A 9 -39.73 26.18 8.40
C ILE A 9 -41.07 26.89 8.67
N CYS A 10 -42.10 26.54 7.89
CA CYS A 10 -43.50 26.68 8.29
C CYS A 10 -44.21 25.36 8.00
N GLY A 11 -44.73 24.73 9.05
CA GLY A 11 -45.63 23.59 8.95
C GLY A 11 -47.09 24.02 8.82
N SER A 12 -47.87 23.21 8.11
CA SER A 12 -49.25 22.79 8.40
C SER A 12 -49.94 22.39 7.10
N GLY A 13 -50.66 21.26 7.14
CA GLY A 13 -51.44 20.75 6.01
C GLY A 13 -51.41 19.23 5.94
N ALA A 14 -52.22 18.59 6.79
CA ALA A 14 -52.52 17.17 6.74
C ALA A 14 -53.45 16.85 5.56
N ASP A 15 -53.27 15.65 4.99
CA ASP A 15 -54.21 14.76 4.28
C ASP A 15 -53.34 13.76 3.48
N GLY A 16 -53.38 12.43 3.53
CA GLY A 16 -54.17 11.41 4.20
C GLY A 16 -53.91 10.07 3.46
N CYS A 17 -53.67 8.97 4.20
CA CYS A 17 -53.62 7.54 3.77
C CYS A 17 -52.47 7.10 2.81
N SER A 18 -51.77 5.96 2.96
CA SER A 18 -51.91 4.76 3.82
C SER A 18 -50.55 4.02 3.86
N ALA A 19 -50.04 3.67 5.05
CA ALA A 19 -48.91 2.74 5.19
C ALA A 19 -49.34 1.55 6.06
N ALA A 20 -49.41 0.37 5.44
CA ALA A 20 -49.61 -0.89 6.12
C ALA A 20 -48.27 -1.40 6.68
N THR A 21 -48.34 -1.84 7.93
CA THR A 21 -47.31 -2.32 8.83
C THR A 21 -46.67 -3.66 8.40
N SER A 22 -45.34 -3.79 8.55
CA SER A 22 -44.69 -5.10 8.73
C SER A 22 -43.43 -4.98 9.62
N GLU A 23 -43.62 -4.77 10.93
CA GLU A 23 -42.53 -4.66 11.92
C GLU A 23 -42.15 -5.97 12.62
N ASN A 24 -42.71 -7.12 12.22
CA ASN A 24 -42.52 -8.38 12.96
C ASN A 24 -41.46 -9.37 12.41
N ASN A 25 -40.59 -8.95 11.48
CA ASN A 25 -39.49 -9.82 10.99
C ASN A 25 -38.07 -9.33 11.33
N MET A 26 -37.92 -8.24 12.08
CA MET A 26 -36.60 -7.66 12.38
C MET A 26 -35.96 -8.21 13.67
N ALA A 27 -36.75 -8.78 14.58
CA ALA A 27 -36.25 -9.31 15.85
C ALA A 27 -35.61 -10.71 15.74
N ALA A 28 -36.02 -11.52 14.75
CA ALA A 28 -35.50 -12.89 14.58
C ALA A 28 -34.13 -12.96 13.88
N HIS A 29 -33.77 -11.96 13.07
CA HIS A 29 -32.48 -11.92 12.37
C HIS A 29 -31.33 -11.33 13.20
N VAL A 30 -31.64 -10.56 14.24
CA VAL A 30 -30.64 -9.95 15.14
C VAL A 30 -30.06 -10.98 16.12
N GLN A 31 -30.83 -12.01 16.51
CA GLN A 31 -30.34 -13.06 17.41
C GLN A 31 -29.48 -14.12 16.73
N VAL A 32 -29.66 -14.39 15.43
CA VAL A 32 -28.81 -15.35 14.69
C VAL A 32 -27.44 -14.75 14.36
N GLY A 33 -27.35 -13.42 14.20
CA GLY A 33 -26.09 -12.72 13.96
C GLY A 33 -25.12 -12.74 15.15
N PHE A 34 -25.63 -12.76 16.39
CA PHE A 34 -24.80 -12.79 17.60
C PHE A 34 -24.20 -14.18 17.90
N VAL A 35 -24.90 -15.26 17.52
CA VAL A 35 -24.41 -16.64 17.75
C VAL A 35 -23.28 -17.03 16.79
N ILE A 36 -23.27 -16.47 15.59
CA ILE A 36 -22.19 -16.72 14.61
C ILE A 36 -20.91 -15.97 14.99
N LEU A 37 -21.01 -14.81 15.65
CA LEU A 37 -19.85 -14.04 16.11
C LEU A 37 -19.13 -14.71 17.30
N ALA A 38 -19.87 -15.40 18.18
CA ALA A 38 -19.31 -16.10 19.33
C ALA A 38 -18.55 -17.39 18.97
N LEU A 39 -18.88 -18.03 17.84
CA LEU A 39 -18.19 -19.25 17.39
C LEU A 39 -16.93 -18.99 16.55
N VAL A 40 -16.65 -17.74 16.21
CA VAL A 40 -15.45 -17.34 15.43
C VAL A 40 -14.37 -16.71 16.31
N ILE A 41 -14.64 -16.46 17.60
CA ILE A 41 -13.70 -15.84 18.54
C ILE A 41 -13.70 -16.66 19.84
N SER A 42 -13.07 -17.84 19.85
CA SER A 42 -12.65 -18.55 21.08
C SER A 42 -11.78 -19.76 20.73
N ASP A 43 -10.53 -19.51 20.37
CA ASP A 43 -9.45 -20.46 20.62
C ASP A 43 -8.57 -19.83 21.70
N GLU A 44 -9.02 -19.85 22.95
CA GLU A 44 -8.17 -19.73 24.16
C GLU A 44 -9.02 -19.86 25.43
N VAL A 45 -8.60 -20.73 26.34
CA VAL A 45 -9.35 -21.19 27.53
C VAL A 45 -9.33 -20.17 28.69
N GLU A 46 -8.74 -18.98 28.54
CA GLU A 46 -8.65 -17.98 29.63
C GLU A 46 -9.72 -16.88 29.59
N ALA A 47 -10.50 -16.74 28.51
CA ALA A 47 -11.51 -15.67 28.37
C ALA A 47 -12.82 -15.90 29.16
N SER A 48 -13.13 -17.15 29.53
CA SER A 48 -14.43 -17.49 30.15
C SER A 48 -14.59 -17.02 31.60
N ASN A 49 -13.49 -16.81 32.34
CA ASN A 49 -13.56 -16.41 33.75
C ASN A 49 -13.71 -14.88 33.96
N ALA A 50 -13.34 -14.07 32.96
CA ALA A 50 -13.46 -12.61 33.03
C ALA A 50 -14.90 -12.13 32.75
N ILE A 51 -15.62 -12.82 31.86
CA ILE A 51 -16.98 -12.45 31.44
C ILE A 51 -18.01 -12.74 32.54
N VAL A 52 -17.83 -13.81 33.33
CA VAL A 52 -18.73 -14.15 34.46
C VAL A 52 -18.62 -13.14 35.61
N LYS A 53 -17.45 -12.50 35.80
CA LYS A 53 -17.26 -11.45 36.82
C LYS A 53 -17.80 -10.08 36.41
N LEU A 54 -17.88 -9.77 35.10
CA LEU A 54 -18.39 -8.48 34.62
C LEU A 54 -19.94 -8.41 34.64
N CYS A 55 -20.61 -9.55 34.40
CA CYS A 55 -22.08 -9.60 34.38
C CYS A 55 -22.72 -9.60 35.78
N SER A 56 -21.96 -9.83 36.85
CA SER A 56 -22.47 -9.89 38.23
C SER A 56 -22.39 -8.55 38.99
N SER A 57 -21.69 -7.53 38.47
CA SER A 57 -21.53 -6.22 39.13
C SER A 57 -22.41 -5.09 38.57
N THR A 58 -23.19 -5.33 37.51
CA THR A 58 -23.95 -4.26 36.81
C THR A 58 -25.47 -4.28 37.06
N LEU A 59 -25.97 -5.10 38.00
CA LEU A 59 -27.41 -5.24 38.29
C LEU A 59 -27.87 -4.73 39.66
N ASN A 60 -27.01 -4.05 40.42
CA ASN A 60 -27.41 -3.35 41.65
C ASN A 60 -26.89 -1.92 41.61
N HIS A 61 -27.72 -0.97 41.16
CA HIS A 61 -27.95 0.30 41.86
C HIS A 61 -28.87 1.25 41.05
N ASN A 62 -29.94 1.67 41.75
CA ASN A 62 -30.63 2.95 41.69
C ASN A 62 -31.59 3.26 40.51
N PHE A 63 -32.90 3.10 40.76
CA PHE A 63 -33.85 4.21 40.63
C PHE A 63 -35.01 4.02 41.62
N SER A 64 -35.08 4.91 42.60
CA SER A 64 -36.14 5.02 43.60
C SER A 64 -36.99 6.26 43.31
N ALA A 65 -38.31 6.06 43.33
CA ALA A 65 -39.38 7.04 43.61
C ALA A 65 -39.64 8.20 42.60
N ILE A 66 -40.82 8.18 41.95
CA ILE A 66 -42.03 8.97 42.32
C ILE A 66 -43.19 8.58 41.35
N ILE A 67 -44.33 8.20 41.92
CA ILE A 67 -45.67 7.92 41.33
C ILE A 67 -46.64 8.85 42.13
N PRO A 68 -47.71 9.50 41.59
CA PRO A 68 -48.97 8.83 41.19
C PRO A 68 -49.82 9.52 40.09
N THR A 69 -50.68 8.84 39.31
CA THR A 69 -52.03 8.38 39.72
C THR A 69 -52.77 7.65 38.57
N GLN A 70 -53.48 6.56 38.94
CA GLN A 70 -54.84 6.11 38.59
C GLN A 70 -55.34 5.97 37.12
N HIS A 71 -55.68 4.73 36.70
CA HIS A 71 -57.07 4.21 36.62
C HIS A 71 -57.12 2.72 36.17
N ALA A 72 -58.27 2.07 36.40
CA ALA A 72 -58.44 0.64 36.65
C ALA A 72 -59.36 -0.09 35.65
N TYR A 73 -59.02 -1.36 35.30
CA TYR A 73 -59.81 -2.61 35.01
C TYR A 73 -61.07 -2.58 34.07
N PRO A 74 -61.64 -3.72 33.54
CA PRO A 74 -61.47 -5.14 33.93
C PRO A 74 -61.41 -6.28 32.84
N ARG A 75 -60.88 -7.44 33.29
CA ARG A 75 -61.27 -8.88 33.13
C ARG A 75 -61.40 -9.60 31.76
N GLY A 76 -60.70 -10.75 31.67
CA GLY A 76 -61.01 -11.93 30.83
C GLY A 76 -60.02 -13.09 31.08
N THR A 77 -60.51 -14.31 31.26
CA THR A 77 -59.91 -15.48 31.96
C THR A 77 -59.24 -16.56 31.08
N LEU A 78 -58.06 -17.08 31.53
CA LEU A 78 -57.49 -18.48 31.61
C LEU A 78 -57.71 -19.55 30.49
N PRO A 79 -56.91 -20.67 30.40
CA PRO A 79 -55.70 -21.09 31.16
C PRO A 79 -54.47 -21.61 30.33
N LEU A 80 -53.38 -21.88 31.07
CA LEU A 80 -52.06 -22.48 30.72
C LEU A 80 -52.12 -24.01 30.46
N PRO A 81 -50.99 -24.65 30.04
CA PRO A 81 -50.13 -25.30 31.05
C PRO A 81 -48.61 -25.05 30.89
N ALA A 82 -47.91 -25.15 32.02
CA ALA A 82 -46.50 -24.88 32.23
C ALA A 82 -45.61 -26.13 32.17
N ALA A 83 -44.34 -25.97 31.81
CA ALA A 83 -43.25 -26.89 32.16
C ALA A 83 -41.98 -26.08 32.48
N VAL A 84 -41.51 -26.22 33.73
CA VAL A 84 -40.32 -25.59 34.31
C VAL A 84 -39.20 -26.61 34.33
N LEU A 85 -38.00 -26.28 33.84
CA LEU A 85 -36.78 -27.08 34.04
C LEU A 85 -35.82 -26.31 34.96
N ARG A 86 -35.54 -26.89 36.14
CA ARG A 86 -34.54 -26.45 37.11
C ARG A 86 -33.15 -26.93 36.69
N ILE A 87 -32.15 -26.05 36.76
CA ILE A 87 -30.73 -26.43 36.77
C ILE A 87 -30.19 -26.20 38.18
N GLY A 88 -29.77 -27.27 38.85
CA GLY A 88 -29.13 -27.24 40.15
C GLY A 88 -27.61 -27.12 40.00
N ILE A 89 -27.00 -26.25 40.79
CA ILE A 89 -25.55 -26.12 40.98
C ILE A 89 -25.17 -26.96 42.19
N ALA A 90 -24.18 -27.86 42.05
CA ALA A 90 -23.56 -28.56 43.15
C ALA A 90 -22.04 -28.33 43.12
N SER A 91 -21.55 -27.68 44.17
CA SER A 91 -20.15 -27.50 44.53
C SER A 91 -19.61 -28.73 45.25
N GLN A 92 -18.43 -29.26 44.89
CA GLN A 92 -17.61 -30.06 45.80
C GLN A 92 -16.10 -29.82 45.61
N GLN A 93 -15.43 -29.83 46.76
CA GLN A 93 -14.05 -29.44 47.06
C GLN A 93 -13.02 -30.53 46.71
N MET A 94 -11.76 -30.12 46.43
CA MET A 94 -10.56 -30.97 46.53
C MET A 94 -10.09 -31.08 47.99
N PRO A 95 -9.30 -32.11 48.39
CA PRO A 95 -7.84 -31.95 48.51
C PRO A 95 -7.04 -33.31 48.33
N PRO A 96 -5.76 -33.49 48.76
CA PRO A 96 -4.54 -33.32 47.94
C PRO A 96 -3.55 -34.54 47.93
N SER A 97 -2.41 -34.38 47.25
CA SER A 97 -1.08 -35.04 47.40
C SER A 97 -0.56 -36.05 46.33
N THR A 98 0.69 -35.79 45.92
CA THR A 98 1.68 -36.39 44.98
C THR A 98 2.38 -37.69 45.51
N PRO A 99 3.42 -38.33 44.88
CA PRO A 99 3.92 -38.46 43.47
C PRO A 99 4.38 -39.91 43.03
N TRP A 100 4.84 -40.07 41.76
CA TRP A 100 5.84 -41.04 41.18
C TRP A 100 5.46 -42.38 40.46
N LEU A 101 6.00 -42.48 39.22
CA LEU A 101 6.67 -43.58 38.45
C LEU A 101 5.93 -44.85 37.92
N TRP A 102 6.08 -45.01 36.59
CA TRP A 102 6.25 -46.24 35.75
C TRP A 102 5.06 -47.21 35.66
N SER A 103 4.80 -47.95 34.58
CA SER A 103 5.26 -48.05 33.19
C SER A 103 4.35 -49.09 32.49
N LYS A 104 4.29 -49.06 31.16
CA LYS A 104 3.97 -50.18 30.24
C LYS A 104 2.53 -50.75 30.17
N SER A 105 2.00 -50.62 28.94
CA SER A 105 1.35 -51.67 28.13
C SER A 105 -0.18 -51.84 28.16
N ARG A 106 -0.78 -51.51 27.00
CA ARG A 106 -1.85 -52.19 26.22
C ARG A 106 -2.85 -51.13 25.71
N ALA A 107 -2.86 -50.75 24.43
CA ALA A 107 -3.28 -51.52 23.25
C ALA A 107 -4.62 -52.25 23.47
N ALA A 108 -5.63 -51.82 22.69
CA ALA A 108 -7.01 -52.32 22.57
C ALA A 108 -8.02 -51.79 23.59
N VAL A 109 -8.75 -50.72 23.24
CA VAL A 109 -10.22 -50.67 23.07
C VAL A 109 -10.57 -49.37 22.30
N VAL A 110 -10.48 -49.40 20.97
CA VAL A 110 -11.27 -48.54 20.09
C VAL A 110 -11.70 -49.39 18.90
N ALA A 111 -12.81 -50.09 19.06
CA ALA A 111 -13.59 -50.66 17.97
C ALA A 111 -15.03 -50.84 18.48
N GLN A 112 -15.98 -50.55 17.60
CA GLN A 112 -17.44 -50.72 17.74
C GLN A 112 -18.20 -49.58 18.44
N THR A 113 -18.53 -48.56 17.64
CA THR A 113 -19.93 -48.23 17.31
C THR A 113 -19.94 -47.35 16.06
N ALA A 114 -19.96 -48.01 14.90
CA ALA A 114 -20.17 -47.38 13.61
C ALA A 114 -21.20 -48.20 12.85
N THR A 115 -22.49 -47.85 12.92
CA THR A 115 -23.46 -48.13 11.85
C THR A 115 -24.70 -47.25 12.03
N LEU A 116 -25.21 -46.73 10.90
CA LEU A 116 -26.46 -45.97 10.68
C LEU A 116 -26.36 -44.43 10.70
N ALA A 117 -25.83 -43.87 9.61
CA ALA A 117 -26.41 -42.67 8.99
C ALA A 117 -26.26 -42.78 7.47
N THR A 118 -27.39 -42.65 6.79
CA THR A 118 -27.64 -42.86 5.37
C THR A 118 -27.07 -41.76 4.47
N LYS A 119 -26.71 -42.15 3.24
CA LYS A 119 -26.19 -41.29 2.15
C LYS A 119 -27.17 -40.18 1.79
N ALA A 120 -26.81 -38.92 2.03
CA ALA A 120 -27.36 -37.77 1.31
C ALA A 120 -26.40 -37.38 0.18
N ALA A 121 -26.93 -37.19 -1.04
CA ALA A 121 -26.15 -36.70 -2.18
C ALA A 121 -25.72 -35.24 -1.95
N PRO A 122 -24.51 -34.83 -2.37
CA PRO A 122 -24.02 -33.48 -2.15
C PRO A 122 -24.87 -32.43 -2.89
N SER A 123 -25.07 -31.27 -2.27
CA SER A 123 -25.82 -30.18 -2.89
C SER A 123 -25.10 -29.65 -4.16
N LYS A 124 -25.85 -29.05 -5.09
CA LYS A 124 -25.29 -28.45 -6.33
C LYS A 124 -24.15 -27.46 -6.04
N ALA A 125 -24.19 -26.76 -4.91
CA ALA A 125 -23.14 -25.84 -4.47
C ALA A 125 -21.85 -26.55 -4.02
N GLN A 126 -21.98 -27.68 -3.33
CA GLN A 126 -20.84 -28.50 -2.90
C GLN A 126 -20.20 -29.24 -4.08
N ALA A 127 -21.00 -29.69 -5.04
CA ALA A 127 -20.51 -30.27 -6.29
C ALA A 127 -19.80 -29.22 -7.17
N ALA A 128 -20.29 -27.98 -7.21
CA ALA A 128 -19.64 -26.86 -7.90
C ALA A 128 -18.31 -26.46 -7.23
N ALA A 129 -18.26 -26.42 -5.90
CA ALA A 129 -17.04 -26.14 -5.15
C ALA A 129 -15.97 -27.24 -5.31
N ALA A 130 -16.40 -28.52 -5.31
CA ALA A 130 -15.52 -29.65 -5.58
C ALA A 130 -15.01 -29.66 -7.03
N ARG A 131 -15.86 -29.30 -8.00
CA ARG A 131 -15.49 -29.15 -9.42
C ARG A 131 -14.51 -27.99 -9.62
N HIS A 132 -14.69 -26.86 -8.94
CA HIS A 132 -13.72 -25.76 -8.96
C HIS A 132 -12.38 -26.14 -8.31
N ARG A 133 -12.38 -26.92 -7.22
CA ARG A 133 -11.15 -27.48 -6.62
C ARG A 133 -10.43 -28.43 -7.58
N ARG A 134 -11.16 -29.30 -8.29
CA ARG A 134 -10.60 -30.22 -9.29
C ARG A 134 -10.02 -29.48 -10.49
N LEU A 135 -10.73 -28.49 -11.02
CA LEU A 135 -10.24 -27.65 -12.13
C LEU A 135 -9.00 -26.83 -11.74
N ARG A 136 -8.92 -26.34 -10.49
CA ARG A 136 -7.69 -25.72 -9.94
C ARG A 136 -6.53 -26.72 -9.85
N HIS A 137 -6.79 -27.99 -9.53
CA HIS A 137 -5.74 -29.00 -9.41
C HIS A 137 -5.31 -29.58 -10.77
N GLU A 138 -6.22 -29.72 -11.73
CA GLU A 138 -5.91 -30.15 -13.10
C GLU A 138 -5.18 -29.06 -13.90
N ALA A 139 -5.46 -27.77 -13.64
CA ALA A 139 -4.69 -26.65 -14.19
C ALA A 139 -3.21 -26.63 -13.73
N THR A 140 -2.85 -27.37 -12.67
CA THR A 140 -1.44 -27.50 -12.20
C THR A 140 -0.68 -28.64 -12.88
N LYS A 141 -1.30 -29.43 -13.75
CA LYS A 141 -0.66 -30.53 -14.50
C LYS A 141 -0.48 -30.20 -15.99
N GLY A 142 -0.09 -28.97 -16.30
CA GLY A 142 0.45 -28.61 -17.61
C GLY A 142 1.88 -29.14 -17.81
N PRO A 143 2.36 -29.28 -19.07
CA PRO A 143 3.73 -29.72 -19.37
C PRO A 143 4.72 -28.81 -18.63
N LYS A 144 5.80 -29.40 -18.06
CA LYS A 144 6.83 -28.72 -17.24
C LYS A 144 7.06 -27.27 -17.70
N ALA A 145 6.41 -26.33 -17.02
CA ALA A 145 6.34 -24.95 -17.47
C ALA A 145 7.73 -24.32 -17.36
N LYS A 146 8.27 -23.83 -18.49
CA LYS A 146 9.19 -22.70 -18.43
C LYS A 146 8.44 -21.58 -17.72
N THR A 147 8.85 -21.24 -16.50
CA THR A 147 8.17 -20.24 -15.67
C THR A 147 8.31 -18.87 -16.33
N SER A 148 7.28 -18.42 -17.06
CA SER A 148 7.21 -17.06 -17.58
C SER A 148 7.06 -16.09 -16.42
N LEU A 149 7.84 -15.00 -16.42
CA LEU A 149 7.79 -13.98 -15.37
C LEU A 149 6.45 -13.24 -15.29
N ASN A 150 5.69 -13.24 -16.40
CA ASN A 150 4.38 -12.61 -16.54
C ASN A 150 4.36 -11.11 -16.16
N ALA A 151 5.44 -10.39 -16.48
CA ALA A 151 5.63 -8.99 -16.10
C ALA A 151 4.74 -8.00 -16.88
N PHE A 152 4.29 -8.35 -18.10
CA PHE A 152 3.49 -7.50 -18.98
C PHE A 152 2.12 -8.12 -19.27
N ILE A 153 1.09 -7.28 -19.32
CA ILE A 153 -0.25 -7.61 -19.85
C ILE A 153 -0.29 -7.36 -21.37
N SER A 154 0.37 -6.29 -21.83
CA SER A 154 0.57 -6.03 -23.26
C SER A 154 1.93 -5.36 -23.49
N THR A 155 2.55 -5.64 -24.62
CA THR A 155 3.84 -5.07 -25.03
C THR A 155 3.67 -4.21 -26.28
N GLU A 156 4.46 -3.14 -26.40
CA GLU A 156 4.74 -2.50 -27.68
C GLU A 156 5.90 -3.28 -28.33
N GLU A 157 5.79 -3.67 -29.60
CA GLU A 157 6.98 -4.00 -30.39
C GLU A 157 7.90 -2.79 -30.32
N PRO A 158 9.18 -2.93 -29.93
CA PRO A 158 10.08 -1.81 -29.86
C PRO A 158 10.22 -1.25 -31.27
N VAL A 159 9.61 -0.09 -31.52
CA VAL A 159 9.90 0.67 -32.73
C VAL A 159 11.39 0.98 -32.66
N ARG A 160 12.20 0.30 -33.47
CA ARG A 160 13.54 0.79 -33.81
C ARG A 160 13.32 2.13 -34.47
N VAL A 161 13.38 3.21 -33.69
CA VAL A 161 13.34 4.57 -34.23
C VAL A 161 14.66 4.75 -34.98
N ALA A 162 14.67 4.42 -36.27
CA ALA A 162 15.49 5.18 -37.19
C ALA A 162 15.03 6.63 -36.99
N ILE A 163 15.95 7.51 -36.59
CA ILE A 163 15.69 8.94 -36.51
C ILE A 163 15.08 9.33 -37.86
N PRO A 164 13.80 9.70 -37.94
CA PRO A 164 13.19 9.99 -39.23
C PRO A 164 13.89 11.25 -39.78
N PRO A 165 14.23 11.30 -41.09
CA PRO A 165 14.54 12.59 -41.69
C PRO A 165 13.34 13.52 -41.45
N PRO A 166 13.57 14.82 -41.17
CA PRO A 166 12.52 15.74 -40.75
C PRO A 166 11.39 15.77 -41.79
N HIS A 167 10.19 15.33 -41.36
CA HIS A 167 9.00 15.31 -42.20
C HIS A 167 8.52 16.75 -42.50
N PRO A 168 8.14 17.08 -43.75
CA PRO A 168 7.93 18.46 -44.19
C PRO A 168 6.51 19.01 -43.97
N ASN A 169 5.75 18.61 -42.93
CA ASN A 169 4.53 19.35 -42.58
C ASN A 169 4.03 19.14 -41.13
N PRO A 170 3.74 20.20 -40.32
CA PRO A 170 3.45 20.09 -38.89
C PRO A 170 1.98 20.36 -38.51
N ASN A 171 1.35 19.53 -37.68
CA ASN A 171 0.48 19.93 -36.55
C ASN A 171 -0.08 18.72 -35.75
N PRO A 172 -0.30 18.81 -34.41
CA PRO A 172 0.06 19.88 -33.48
C PRO A 172 1.32 19.57 -32.67
N ALA A 173 2.26 20.50 -32.73
CA ALA A 173 3.32 20.76 -31.74
C ALA A 173 4.06 19.55 -31.14
N ILE A 174 4.74 18.76 -31.97
CA ILE A 174 6.03 18.20 -31.53
C ILE A 174 6.95 19.42 -31.44
N VAL A 175 7.04 19.99 -30.24
CA VAL A 175 8.03 21.03 -29.98
C VAL A 175 9.39 20.38 -30.23
N PRO A 176 10.22 20.91 -31.14
CA PRO A 176 11.58 20.39 -31.30
C PRO A 176 12.26 20.42 -29.94
N VAL A 177 12.81 19.29 -29.55
CA VAL A 177 13.58 19.13 -28.31
C VAL A 177 14.58 20.29 -28.26
N PRO A 178 14.49 21.21 -27.28
CA PRO A 178 15.35 22.39 -27.22
C PRO A 178 16.83 22.00 -27.37
N PRO A 179 17.67 22.79 -28.07
CA PRO A 179 19.09 22.50 -28.17
C PRO A 179 19.71 22.34 -26.77
N GLY A 180 20.35 21.19 -26.53
CA GLY A 180 20.80 20.76 -25.22
C GLY A 180 20.00 19.58 -24.66
N LEU A 181 18.70 19.41 -24.98
CA LEU A 181 17.86 18.32 -24.44
C LEU A 181 18.08 16.93 -25.08
N SER A 182 18.72 16.85 -26.26
CA SER A 182 19.01 15.58 -26.94
C SER A 182 19.97 14.69 -26.14
N GLU A 183 20.85 15.27 -25.32
CA GLU A 183 21.71 14.51 -24.40
C GLU A 183 20.93 13.93 -23.21
N TRP A 184 19.79 14.52 -22.82
CA TRP A 184 18.99 14.15 -21.63
C TRP A 184 18.03 13.00 -21.90
N VAL A 185 17.44 12.99 -23.11
CA VAL A 185 16.56 11.90 -23.59
C VAL A 185 17.36 10.61 -23.80
N SER A 186 18.68 10.70 -23.97
CA SER A 186 19.56 9.55 -24.14
C SER A 186 19.61 8.60 -22.94
N VAL A 187 19.20 9.04 -21.74
CA VAL A 187 19.34 8.24 -20.49
C VAL A 187 18.13 7.36 -20.18
N VAL A 188 16.90 7.77 -20.56
CA VAL A 188 15.69 6.96 -20.39
C VAL A 188 15.31 6.33 -21.73
N SER A 189 16.02 5.26 -22.10
CA SER A 189 15.84 4.61 -23.40
C SER A 189 14.50 3.87 -23.56
N SER A 190 13.82 3.49 -22.47
CA SER A 190 12.49 2.88 -22.51
C SER A 190 11.79 2.96 -21.15
N MET A 191 10.46 3.04 -21.18
CA MET A 191 9.61 3.11 -19.99
C MET A 191 8.48 2.08 -20.05
N ALA A 192 8.34 1.24 -19.04
CA ALA A 192 7.14 0.42 -18.87
C ALA A 192 6.09 1.13 -18.00
N VAL A 193 4.79 0.93 -18.26
CA VAL A 193 3.72 1.66 -17.57
C VAL A 193 2.78 0.69 -16.87
N LYS A 194 2.58 0.81 -15.55
CA LYS A 194 1.61 -0.01 -14.82
C LYS A 194 0.21 0.08 -15.40
N ASP A 195 -0.47 -1.05 -15.52
CA ASP A 195 -1.75 -1.12 -16.23
C ASP A 195 -2.97 -0.54 -15.49
N ASN A 196 -2.76 0.22 -14.41
CA ASN A 196 -3.74 1.15 -13.85
C ASN A 196 -3.47 2.62 -14.19
N ILE A 197 -2.51 2.88 -15.08
CA ILE A 197 -2.24 4.20 -15.66
C ILE A 197 -2.73 4.15 -17.10
N VAL A 198 -3.67 5.04 -17.45
CA VAL A 198 -4.34 4.99 -18.75
C VAL A 198 -3.41 5.41 -19.88
N THR A 199 -3.54 4.70 -20.99
CA THR A 199 -2.81 4.93 -22.22
C THR A 199 -3.80 4.97 -23.38
N SER A 200 -3.57 5.83 -24.36
CA SER A 200 -4.43 5.93 -25.54
C SER A 200 -4.23 4.78 -26.54
N LYS A 201 -3.00 4.25 -26.60
CA LYS A 201 -2.59 3.21 -27.58
C LYS A 201 -2.76 1.77 -27.09
N HIS A 202 -2.80 1.57 -25.77
CA HIS A 202 -2.93 0.25 -25.15
C HIS A 202 -4.16 0.19 -24.27
N ARG A 203 -4.74 -1.01 -24.20
CA ARG A 203 -5.77 -1.30 -23.20
C ARG A 203 -5.24 -1.02 -21.80
N THR A 204 -6.13 -0.54 -20.95
CA THR A 204 -5.85 -0.30 -19.53
C THR A 204 -6.83 -1.12 -18.71
N THR A 205 -6.37 -2.28 -18.23
CA THR A 205 -7.23 -3.32 -17.68
C THR A 205 -7.26 -3.35 -16.16
N CYS A 206 -6.35 -2.63 -15.50
CA CYS A 206 -6.13 -2.74 -14.05
C CYS A 206 -5.87 -4.17 -13.56
N GLY A 207 -5.44 -5.10 -14.42
CA GLY A 207 -5.30 -6.50 -14.04
C GLY A 207 -6.65 -7.17 -13.74
N SER A 208 -7.76 -6.58 -14.20
CA SER A 208 -9.12 -7.00 -13.91
C SER A 208 -9.85 -7.46 -15.15
N ARG A 209 -10.71 -8.48 -14.98
CA ARG A 209 -11.69 -8.87 -16.00
C ARG A 209 -12.67 -7.74 -16.30
N PHE A 210 -12.96 -6.87 -15.33
CA PHE A 210 -13.90 -5.77 -15.50
C PHE A 210 -13.47 -4.81 -16.62
N LEU A 211 -12.16 -4.60 -16.80
CA LEU A 211 -11.60 -3.67 -17.78
C LEU A 211 -10.75 -4.38 -18.85
N GLU A 212 -10.90 -5.69 -19.04
CA GLU A 212 -10.05 -6.49 -19.94
C GLU A 212 -9.97 -5.93 -21.38
N ASN A 213 -11.04 -5.28 -21.83
CA ASN A 213 -11.16 -4.69 -23.17
C ASN A 213 -11.20 -3.14 -23.15
N HIS A 214 -10.90 -2.50 -22.02
CA HIS A 214 -10.99 -1.05 -21.91
C HIS A 214 -9.83 -0.36 -22.64
N LEU A 215 -10.16 0.38 -23.71
CA LEU A 215 -9.27 1.31 -24.38
C LEU A 215 -9.65 2.73 -23.95
N SER A 216 -8.70 3.46 -23.35
CA SER A 216 -8.95 4.82 -22.88
C SER A 216 -8.97 5.82 -24.04
N PRO A 217 -9.92 6.76 -24.12
CA PRO A 217 -9.94 7.79 -25.15
C PRO A 217 -8.94 8.93 -24.89
N PHE A 218 -8.25 8.91 -23.76
CA PHE A 218 -7.22 9.87 -23.38
C PHE A 218 -6.04 9.18 -22.70
N GLU A 219 -4.95 9.92 -22.52
CA GLU A 219 -3.73 9.42 -21.93
C GLU A 219 -3.50 10.04 -20.54
N ALA A 220 -2.87 9.29 -19.64
CA ALA A 220 -2.51 9.84 -18.34
C ALA A 220 -1.44 10.92 -18.50
N HIS A 221 -1.49 11.96 -17.66
CA HIS A 221 -0.58 13.10 -17.79
C HIS A 221 0.89 12.68 -17.77
N VAL A 222 1.27 11.75 -16.90
CA VAL A 222 2.64 11.22 -16.83
C VAL A 222 3.07 10.49 -18.10
N VAL A 223 2.15 9.84 -18.81
CA VAL A 223 2.45 9.16 -20.07
C VAL A 223 2.52 10.19 -21.21
N GLU A 224 1.63 11.19 -21.23
CA GLU A 224 1.70 12.32 -22.18
C GLU A 224 3.06 13.03 -22.09
N GLN A 225 3.53 13.28 -20.87
CA GLN A 225 4.87 13.84 -20.65
C GLN A 225 5.97 12.94 -21.18
N ALA A 226 5.97 11.65 -20.84
CA ALA A 226 6.96 10.70 -21.35
C ALA A 226 7.01 10.70 -22.90
N ARG A 227 5.84 10.69 -23.56
CA ARG A 227 5.73 10.75 -25.03
C ARG A 227 6.23 12.08 -25.60
N ARG A 228 5.97 13.20 -24.93
CA ARG A 228 6.45 14.54 -25.33
C ARG A 228 7.97 14.62 -25.37
N PHE A 229 8.64 13.94 -24.45
CA PHE A 229 10.10 13.81 -24.43
C PHE A 229 10.61 12.61 -25.23
N SER A 230 9.78 12.07 -26.14
CA SER A 230 10.11 10.96 -27.04
C SER A 230 10.57 9.67 -26.32
N VAL A 231 10.14 9.45 -25.08
CA VAL A 231 10.44 8.21 -24.35
C VAL A 231 9.62 7.06 -24.93
N PRO A 232 10.27 5.98 -25.42
CA PRO A 232 9.56 4.79 -25.89
C PRO A 232 8.84 4.09 -24.73
N ILE A 233 7.58 3.70 -24.92
CA ILE A 233 6.82 2.95 -23.92
C ILE A 233 6.91 1.46 -24.27
N SER A 234 7.46 0.63 -23.39
CA SER A 234 7.63 -0.82 -23.64
C SER A 234 6.31 -1.59 -23.60
N GLY A 235 5.29 -1.04 -22.95
CA GLY A 235 3.98 -1.66 -22.80
C GLY A 235 3.40 -1.50 -21.40
N LYS A 236 2.33 -2.26 -21.14
CA LYS A 236 1.56 -2.23 -19.90
C LYS A 236 1.93 -3.37 -18.96
N THR A 237 2.43 -3.04 -17.77
CA THR A 237 2.91 -4.04 -16.81
C THR A 237 1.78 -4.60 -15.95
N ASN A 238 1.92 -5.88 -15.62
CA ASN A 238 0.98 -6.62 -14.79
C ASN A 238 1.03 -6.17 -13.32
N LEU A 239 -0.07 -6.39 -12.58
CA LEU A 239 -0.33 -5.83 -11.26
C LEU A 239 -1.37 -6.66 -10.50
N ASP A 240 -1.47 -6.47 -9.18
CA ASP A 240 -2.69 -6.87 -8.47
C ASP A 240 -3.90 -6.07 -8.95
N GLU A 241 -5.05 -6.74 -9.04
CA GLU A 241 -6.30 -6.16 -9.54
C GLU A 241 -6.65 -4.82 -8.88
N PHE A 242 -6.85 -3.77 -9.67
CA PHE A 242 -7.08 -2.38 -9.20
C PHE A 242 -6.04 -1.85 -8.21
N GLY A 243 -4.85 -2.44 -8.16
CA GLY A 243 -3.80 -2.10 -7.22
C GLY A 243 -3.96 -2.72 -5.83
N MET A 244 -4.92 -3.64 -5.63
CA MET A 244 -5.28 -4.23 -4.33
C MET A 244 -4.55 -5.57 -4.08
N GLY A 245 -3.40 -5.49 -3.42
CA GLY A 245 -2.60 -6.63 -3.01
C GLY A 245 -1.13 -6.26 -2.85
N SER A 246 -0.37 -7.15 -2.23
CA SER A 246 1.03 -6.93 -1.85
C SER A 246 1.99 -7.93 -2.50
N HIS A 247 1.50 -8.77 -3.44
CA HIS A 247 2.29 -9.84 -4.08
C HIS A 247 2.13 -9.98 -5.60
N SER A 248 1.25 -9.23 -6.25
CA SER A 248 0.89 -9.36 -7.68
C SER A 248 0.37 -10.75 -8.04
N THR A 249 -0.42 -11.33 -7.14
CA THR A 249 -1.04 -12.65 -7.29
C THR A 249 -2.53 -12.57 -7.63
N ASN A 250 -3.18 -11.42 -7.42
CA ASN A 250 -4.61 -11.22 -7.66
C ASN A 250 -4.96 -10.82 -9.11
N SER A 251 -3.99 -10.77 -10.02
CA SER A 251 -4.24 -10.41 -11.42
C SER A 251 -5.12 -11.43 -12.12
N TYR A 252 -6.11 -10.95 -12.87
CA TYR A 252 -6.88 -11.76 -13.83
C TYR A 252 -5.98 -12.40 -14.90
N PHE A 253 -4.87 -11.76 -15.27
CA PHE A 253 -3.91 -12.26 -16.26
C PHE A 253 -2.86 -13.22 -15.67
N GLY A 254 -3.09 -13.69 -14.45
CA GLY A 254 -2.18 -14.59 -13.74
C GLY A 254 -1.09 -13.86 -12.94
N SER A 255 -0.50 -14.57 -11.99
CA SER A 255 0.46 -14.00 -11.05
C SER A 255 1.77 -13.58 -11.71
N VAL A 256 2.39 -12.52 -11.18
CA VAL A 256 3.75 -12.10 -11.55
C VAL A 256 4.76 -12.88 -10.72
N THR A 257 5.77 -13.44 -11.38
CA THR A 257 6.83 -14.20 -10.70
C THR A 257 8.11 -13.37 -10.64
N ASN A 258 8.75 -13.34 -9.47
CA ASN A 258 10.05 -12.69 -9.28
C ASN A 258 11.15 -13.41 -10.07
N ILE A 259 12.21 -12.68 -10.41
CA ILE A 259 13.33 -13.22 -11.15
C ILE A 259 14.04 -14.27 -10.31
N ASN A 260 13.96 -15.51 -10.77
CA ASN A 260 14.69 -16.62 -10.20
C ASN A 260 15.94 -16.88 -11.05
N LEU A 261 17.13 -16.57 -10.52
CA LEU A 261 18.39 -16.83 -11.20
C LEU A 261 18.67 -18.34 -11.37
N ASN A 262 17.92 -19.22 -10.69
CA ASN A 262 17.99 -20.67 -10.88
C ASN A 262 16.58 -21.32 -10.86
N PRO A 263 15.83 -21.22 -11.97
CA PRO A 263 14.45 -21.70 -12.07
C PRO A 263 14.32 -23.23 -11.96
N HIS A 264 15.43 -23.97 -12.07
CA HIS A 264 15.44 -25.44 -11.97
C HIS A 264 15.71 -25.96 -10.55
N ARG A 265 16.11 -25.10 -9.60
CA ARG A 265 16.43 -25.50 -8.21
C ARG A 265 15.63 -24.77 -7.13
N ALA A 266 15.09 -23.59 -7.41
CA ALA A 266 14.38 -22.79 -6.41
C ALA A 266 12.91 -22.60 -6.79
N PRO A 267 11.99 -22.58 -5.81
CA PRO A 267 10.58 -22.31 -6.06
C PRO A 267 10.40 -20.89 -6.61
N ALA A 268 9.32 -20.69 -7.39
CA ALA A 268 8.89 -19.36 -7.81
C ALA A 268 8.61 -18.48 -6.58
N ARG A 269 9.05 -17.22 -6.61
CA ARG A 269 8.93 -16.28 -5.49
C ARG A 269 8.05 -15.09 -5.84
N SER A 270 7.46 -14.49 -4.81
CA SER A 270 6.66 -13.27 -4.92
C SER A 270 7.48 -12.12 -5.52
N ALA A 271 6.92 -11.45 -6.51
CA ALA A 271 7.45 -10.19 -7.06
C ALA A 271 7.15 -8.98 -6.16
N GLY A 272 6.30 -9.16 -5.13
CA GLY A 272 5.69 -8.07 -4.39
C GLY A 272 4.55 -7.44 -5.20
N GLY A 273 3.81 -6.54 -4.58
CA GLY A 273 2.64 -5.93 -5.21
C GLY A 273 2.30 -4.56 -4.62
N SER A 274 1.43 -3.81 -5.28
CA SER A 274 0.73 -4.18 -6.52
C SER A 274 1.48 -3.87 -7.81
N SER A 275 2.66 -3.24 -7.78
CA SER A 275 3.45 -2.94 -9.00
C SER A 275 4.51 -4.01 -9.33
N GLY A 276 4.21 -5.30 -9.10
CA GLY A 276 5.16 -6.38 -9.30
C GLY A 276 5.65 -6.51 -10.74
N GLY A 277 4.76 -6.34 -11.74
CA GLY A 277 5.15 -6.37 -13.15
C GLY A 277 6.12 -5.25 -13.51
N SER A 278 5.91 -4.03 -12.99
CA SER A 278 6.85 -2.91 -13.18
C SER A 278 8.22 -3.21 -12.59
N ALA A 279 8.26 -3.79 -11.39
CA ALA A 279 9.50 -4.12 -10.70
C ALA A 279 10.27 -5.22 -11.42
N VAL A 280 9.57 -6.28 -11.86
CA VAL A 280 10.16 -7.37 -12.64
C VAL A 280 10.65 -6.88 -14.00
N ALA A 281 9.89 -6.04 -14.71
CA ALA A 281 10.29 -5.52 -16.01
C ALA A 281 11.62 -4.72 -15.94
N VAL A 282 11.84 -3.96 -14.87
CA VAL A 282 13.12 -3.28 -14.61
C VAL A 282 14.19 -4.30 -14.24
N ALA A 283 13.89 -5.22 -13.31
CA ALA A 283 14.86 -6.18 -12.80
C ALA A 283 15.37 -7.14 -13.90
N SER A 284 14.56 -7.43 -14.92
CA SER A 284 14.92 -8.30 -16.05
C SER A 284 15.45 -7.54 -17.25
N GLY A 285 15.64 -6.23 -17.16
CA GLY A 285 16.14 -5.40 -18.26
C GLY A 285 15.18 -5.27 -19.45
N GLN A 286 13.88 -5.51 -19.25
CA GLN A 286 12.86 -5.34 -20.31
C GLN A 286 12.48 -3.86 -20.51
N CYS A 287 12.84 -3.00 -19.55
CA CYS A 287 12.74 -1.55 -19.65
C CYS A 287 13.82 -0.89 -18.79
N THR A 288 14.13 0.36 -19.10
CA THR A 288 15.12 1.15 -18.35
C THR A 288 14.53 1.69 -17.05
N VAL A 289 13.28 2.15 -17.13
CA VAL A 289 12.47 2.60 -15.98
C VAL A 289 11.06 2.06 -16.11
N ALA A 290 10.35 1.97 -15.00
CA ALA A 290 8.93 1.66 -15.02
C ALA A 290 8.14 2.60 -14.11
N LEU A 291 6.94 2.98 -14.55
CA LEU A 291 5.97 3.63 -13.69
C LEU A 291 5.21 2.58 -12.89
N GLY A 292 4.99 2.89 -11.62
CA GLY A 292 4.11 2.16 -10.72
C GLY A 292 3.18 3.11 -9.98
N THR A 293 2.35 2.55 -9.12
CA THR A 293 1.50 3.32 -8.19
C THR A 293 1.69 2.75 -6.79
N ASP A 294 1.90 3.63 -5.82
CA ASP A 294 2.15 3.31 -4.41
C ASP A 294 1.07 3.96 -3.55
N THR A 295 0.17 3.13 -3.02
CA THR A 295 -0.90 3.56 -2.11
C THR A 295 -0.53 3.27 -0.65
N GLY A 296 0.11 2.13 -0.38
CA GLY A 296 0.57 1.71 0.95
C GLY A 296 1.96 1.06 0.98
N GLY A 297 2.69 1.08 -0.13
CA GLY A 297 3.94 0.32 -0.32
C GLY A 297 4.12 -0.24 -1.73
N SER A 298 3.12 -0.06 -2.60
CA SER A 298 3.00 -0.80 -3.86
C SER A 298 4.03 -0.49 -4.94
N VAL A 299 4.99 0.42 -4.70
CA VAL A 299 6.22 0.59 -5.51
C VAL A 299 7.44 0.12 -4.72
N ARG A 300 7.52 0.51 -3.45
CA ARG A 300 8.68 0.24 -2.58
C ARG A 300 8.81 -1.25 -2.23
N LEU A 301 7.73 -1.94 -1.90
CA LEU A 301 7.73 -3.37 -1.58
C LEU A 301 8.14 -4.25 -2.79
N PRO A 302 7.56 -4.10 -3.99
CA PRO A 302 8.05 -4.79 -5.18
C PRO A 302 9.54 -4.51 -5.47
N ALA A 303 9.99 -3.27 -5.27
CA ALA A 303 11.39 -2.93 -5.48
C ALA A 303 12.33 -3.66 -4.50
N ALA A 304 11.96 -3.69 -3.22
CA ALA A 304 12.66 -4.46 -2.20
C ALA A 304 12.77 -5.95 -2.57
N TYR A 305 11.69 -6.53 -3.09
CA TYR A 305 11.65 -7.95 -3.42
C TYR A 305 12.38 -8.32 -4.71
N THR A 306 12.36 -7.43 -5.71
CA THR A 306 13.02 -7.65 -7.01
C THR A 306 14.45 -7.13 -7.05
N LYS A 307 14.94 -6.55 -5.94
CA LYS A 307 16.28 -5.96 -5.82
C LYS A 307 16.49 -4.80 -6.80
N THR A 308 15.43 -4.04 -7.04
CA THR A 308 15.45 -2.79 -7.82
C THR A 308 15.32 -1.59 -6.88
N ILE A 309 15.35 -0.39 -7.44
CA ILE A 309 15.10 0.86 -6.72
C ILE A 309 13.66 1.26 -6.95
N GLY A 310 12.92 1.56 -5.89
CA GLY A 310 11.52 2.00 -5.97
C GLY A 310 11.33 3.31 -5.23
N PHE A 311 11.02 4.38 -5.95
CA PHE A 311 10.78 5.69 -5.39
C PHE A 311 9.29 6.03 -5.39
N LYS A 312 8.77 6.35 -4.21
CA LYS A 312 7.47 7.00 -4.02
C LYS A 312 7.71 8.48 -3.68
N PRO A 313 7.37 9.42 -4.58
CA PRO A 313 7.47 10.84 -4.30
C PRO A 313 6.60 11.33 -3.15
N SER A 314 6.78 12.60 -2.78
CA SER A 314 5.82 13.38 -2.00
C SER A 314 4.44 13.34 -2.69
N TYR A 315 3.39 13.14 -1.89
CA TYR A 315 2.02 13.11 -2.41
C TYR A 315 1.70 14.42 -3.12
N GLY A 316 1.20 14.36 -4.37
CA GLY A 316 0.89 15.53 -5.19
C GLY A 316 2.07 16.08 -6.02
N LEU A 317 3.26 15.46 -5.98
CA LEU A 317 4.38 15.88 -6.85
C LEU A 317 4.14 15.51 -8.32
N LEU A 318 3.71 14.27 -8.56
CA LEU A 318 3.36 13.78 -9.90
C LEU A 318 1.84 13.73 -10.04
N SER A 319 1.35 14.10 -11.22
CA SER A 319 -0.09 14.12 -11.49
C SER A 319 -0.69 12.72 -11.47
N ARG A 320 -1.90 12.62 -10.92
CA ARG A 320 -2.75 11.43 -10.92
C ARG A 320 -3.83 11.48 -11.99
N TRP A 321 -3.84 12.48 -12.86
CA TRP A 321 -4.75 12.49 -14.00
C TRP A 321 -4.48 11.31 -14.93
N GLY A 322 -5.53 10.52 -15.17
CA GLY A 322 -5.43 9.25 -15.89
C GLY A 322 -4.82 8.10 -15.10
N VAL A 323 -4.57 8.26 -13.80
CA VAL A 323 -4.30 7.14 -12.90
C VAL A 323 -5.64 6.65 -12.37
N ILE A 324 -5.98 5.39 -12.63
CA ILE A 324 -7.23 4.80 -12.17
C ILE A 324 -7.19 4.70 -10.63
N PRO A 325 -8.12 5.36 -9.91
CA PRO A 325 -7.99 5.54 -8.48
C PRO A 325 -8.30 4.27 -7.70
N TYR A 326 -7.45 3.96 -6.73
CA TYR A 326 -7.70 3.03 -5.64
C TYR A 326 -8.12 3.82 -4.39
N ALA A 327 -7.18 4.54 -3.76
CA ALA A 327 -7.45 5.43 -2.63
C ALA A 327 -6.84 6.81 -2.90
N ASN A 328 -7.68 7.75 -3.32
CA ASN A 328 -7.28 9.07 -3.80
C ASN A 328 -6.38 9.85 -2.84
N SER A 329 -6.60 9.73 -1.54
CA SER A 329 -5.80 10.47 -0.55
C SER A 329 -4.41 9.87 -0.28
N LEU A 330 -4.08 8.74 -0.93
CA LEU A 330 -2.87 7.95 -0.69
C LEU A 330 -2.13 7.60 -1.99
N ASP A 331 -2.88 7.35 -3.07
CA ASP A 331 -2.35 6.97 -4.38
C ASP A 331 -1.28 7.96 -4.84
N THR A 332 -0.08 7.45 -5.11
CA THR A 332 1.05 8.23 -5.61
C THR A 332 1.67 7.51 -6.79
N VAL A 333 1.88 8.19 -7.93
CA VAL A 333 2.68 7.64 -9.02
C VAL A 333 4.12 7.50 -8.54
N GLY A 334 4.69 6.31 -8.64
CA GLY A 334 6.08 6.05 -8.27
C GLY A 334 6.90 5.55 -9.46
N ILE A 335 8.21 5.53 -9.28
CA ILE A 335 9.18 5.21 -10.33
C ILE A 335 10.04 4.05 -9.85
N LEU A 336 10.20 3.04 -10.71
CA LEU A 336 11.11 1.93 -10.50
C LEU A 336 12.27 2.02 -11.50
N ALA A 337 13.48 1.77 -11.03
CA ALA A 337 14.69 1.83 -11.85
C ALA A 337 15.80 0.93 -11.27
N SER A 338 16.89 0.76 -12.01
CA SER A 338 18.10 0.09 -11.51
C SER A 338 19.14 1.08 -10.97
N LYS A 339 19.05 2.37 -11.34
CA LYS A 339 19.95 3.43 -10.89
C LYS A 339 19.18 4.64 -10.31
N PRO A 340 19.69 5.29 -9.24
CA PRO A 340 19.07 6.51 -8.70
C PRO A 340 19.00 7.68 -9.71
N SER A 341 20.00 7.81 -10.59
CA SER A 341 20.02 8.86 -11.63
C SER A 341 18.84 8.73 -12.60
N GLN A 342 18.42 7.50 -12.91
CA GLN A 342 17.25 7.25 -13.75
C GLN A 342 15.96 7.74 -13.10
N ILE A 343 15.85 7.70 -11.76
CA ILE A 343 14.71 8.26 -11.02
C ILE A 343 14.68 9.79 -11.18
N LEU A 344 15.81 10.48 -10.97
CA LEU A 344 15.91 11.94 -11.12
C LEU A 344 15.59 12.39 -12.54
N ASN A 345 16.15 11.72 -13.54
CA ASN A 345 15.89 12.02 -14.96
C ASN A 345 14.41 11.83 -15.29
N THR A 346 13.81 10.74 -14.80
CA THR A 346 12.38 10.47 -15.00
C THR A 346 11.52 11.55 -14.33
N LEU A 347 11.82 11.98 -13.10
CA LEU A 347 11.07 13.08 -12.47
C LEU A 347 11.20 14.40 -13.24
N SER A 348 12.35 14.67 -13.84
CA SER A 348 12.55 15.87 -14.67
C SER A 348 11.67 15.85 -15.93
N ILE A 349 11.36 14.66 -16.45
CA ILE A 349 10.43 14.45 -17.57
C ILE A 349 8.96 14.55 -17.11
N LEU A 350 8.61 13.91 -16.00
CA LEU A 350 7.21 13.71 -15.60
C LEU A 350 6.59 14.88 -14.83
N ARG A 351 7.40 15.78 -14.24
CA ARG A 351 6.89 16.87 -13.39
C ARG A 351 6.12 17.91 -14.21
N PRO A 352 4.88 18.26 -13.80
CA PRO A 352 4.07 19.25 -14.52
C PRO A 352 4.69 20.66 -14.58
N HIS A 353 5.49 21.03 -13.56
CA HIS A 353 6.07 22.38 -13.42
C HIS A 353 7.58 22.44 -13.70
N GLY A 354 8.16 21.47 -14.40
CA GLY A 354 9.58 21.53 -14.78
C GLY A 354 9.84 22.64 -15.81
N LYS A 355 11.04 23.26 -15.80
CA LYS A 355 11.44 24.32 -16.77
C LYS A 355 11.20 23.97 -18.24
N HIS A 356 11.27 22.69 -18.58
CA HIS A 356 11.09 22.19 -19.94
C HIS A 356 9.64 21.82 -20.28
N ASN A 357 8.74 21.91 -19.29
CA ASN A 357 7.33 21.67 -19.50
C ASN A 357 6.68 22.97 -20.00
N LEU A 358 6.67 23.16 -21.32
CA LEU A 358 6.08 24.34 -21.98
C LEU A 358 4.55 24.31 -21.98
N VAL A 359 3.90 23.85 -20.90
CA VAL A 359 2.48 24.17 -20.70
C VAL A 359 2.47 25.62 -20.26
N SER A 360 2.17 26.50 -21.22
CA SER A 360 2.15 27.95 -21.08
C SER A 360 1.76 28.40 -19.67
N SER A 361 2.65 29.17 -19.05
CA SER A 361 2.38 29.97 -17.84
C SER A 361 1.21 30.96 -18.01
N SER A 362 0.63 31.08 -19.21
CA SER A 362 -0.59 31.87 -19.48
C SER A 362 -1.91 31.11 -19.30
N ALA A 363 -1.90 29.79 -19.12
CA ALA A 363 -3.13 29.03 -18.91
C ALA A 363 -3.65 29.24 -17.48
N LYS A 364 -4.70 30.06 -17.32
CA LYS A 364 -5.49 30.23 -16.09
C LYS A 364 -6.19 28.94 -15.59
N THR A 365 -5.90 27.78 -16.21
CA THR A 365 -6.54 26.48 -15.99
C THR A 365 -5.50 25.44 -15.57
N ASN A 366 -5.83 24.63 -14.57
CA ASN A 366 -5.01 23.52 -14.08
C ASN A 366 -4.51 22.64 -15.26
N PRO A 367 -3.19 22.61 -15.56
CA PRO A 367 -2.66 21.98 -16.77
C PRO A 367 -2.85 20.46 -16.80
N THR A 368 -3.19 19.84 -15.67
CA THR A 368 -3.30 18.39 -15.55
C THR A 368 -4.71 17.90 -15.26
N ARG A 369 -5.69 18.79 -15.02
CA ARG A 369 -7.03 18.43 -14.51
C ARG A 369 -7.01 17.66 -13.16
N ASP A 370 -5.85 17.56 -12.48
CA ASP A 370 -5.71 16.92 -11.18
C ASP A 370 -5.83 17.96 -10.06
N PRO A 371 -6.91 17.94 -9.26
CA PRO A 371 -7.13 18.92 -8.19
C PRO A 371 -6.19 18.74 -6.99
N THR A 372 -5.44 17.63 -6.93
CA THR A 372 -4.53 17.29 -5.83
C THR A 372 -3.06 17.53 -6.16
N LEU A 373 -2.77 17.89 -7.41
CA LEU A 373 -1.42 18.25 -7.83
C LEU A 373 -0.98 19.52 -7.10
N LEU A 374 0.27 19.52 -6.61
CA LEU A 374 0.88 20.70 -6.04
C LEU A 374 0.90 21.86 -7.05
N SER A 375 0.44 23.03 -6.64
CA SER A 375 0.53 24.22 -7.48
C SER A 375 1.99 24.69 -7.60
N LYS A 376 2.35 25.30 -8.74
CA LYS A 376 3.69 25.86 -8.92
C LYS A 376 4.05 26.84 -7.80
N GLN A 377 3.10 27.71 -7.43
CA GLN A 377 3.29 28.68 -6.35
C GLN A 377 3.57 27.99 -5.00
N PHE A 378 2.86 26.91 -4.69
CA PHE A 378 3.13 26.13 -3.49
C PHE A 378 4.51 25.50 -3.56
N TRP A 379 4.85 24.85 -4.67
CA TRP A 379 6.14 24.20 -4.87
C TRP A 379 7.29 25.19 -4.72
N ASP A 380 7.24 26.33 -5.41
CA ASP A 380 8.27 27.36 -5.34
C ASP A 380 8.44 27.89 -3.90
N ARG A 381 7.34 28.02 -3.13
CA ARG A 381 7.41 28.40 -1.71
C ARG A 381 8.03 27.30 -0.85
N ALA A 382 7.62 26.05 -1.03
CA ALA A 382 8.13 24.90 -0.28
C ALA A 382 9.64 24.73 -0.53
N MET A 383 10.09 24.83 -1.78
CA MET A 383 11.50 24.74 -2.14
C MET A 383 12.32 25.91 -1.61
N ARG A 384 11.79 27.14 -1.62
CA ARG A 384 12.45 28.29 -0.97
C ARG A 384 12.56 28.08 0.53
N GLN A 385 11.48 27.65 1.20
CA GLN A 385 11.49 27.38 2.63
C GLN A 385 12.51 26.29 2.99
N LEU A 386 12.53 25.17 2.24
CA LEU A 386 13.52 24.12 2.41
C LEU A 386 14.93 24.68 2.26
N ARG A 387 15.19 25.42 1.18
CA ARG A 387 16.47 26.06 0.90
C ARG A 387 16.91 27.00 2.03
N ASP A 388 16.04 27.88 2.48
CA ASP A 388 16.29 28.83 3.57
C ASP A 388 16.58 28.11 4.89
N GLN A 389 15.83 27.04 5.19
CA GLN A 389 16.07 26.20 6.37
C GLN A 389 17.46 25.55 6.31
N LEU A 390 17.84 24.98 5.17
CA LEU A 390 19.16 24.37 5.00
C LEU A 390 20.31 25.39 5.05
N PHE A 391 20.13 26.59 4.50
CA PHE A 391 21.15 27.65 4.54
C PHE A 391 21.28 28.30 5.93
N SER A 392 20.16 28.57 6.60
CA SER A 392 20.15 29.17 7.95
C SER A 392 20.86 28.29 8.98
N GLN A 393 20.96 26.99 8.74
CA GLN A 393 21.64 26.03 9.61
C GLN A 393 23.10 25.71 9.17
N GLN A 394 23.72 26.50 8.27
CA GLN A 394 25.09 26.30 7.76
C GLN A 394 25.34 24.96 7.02
N TYR A 395 24.37 24.50 6.22
CA TYR A 395 24.39 23.17 5.59
C TYR A 395 24.40 23.15 4.05
N ALA A 396 25.40 23.76 3.41
CA ALA A 396 25.62 23.58 1.95
C ALA A 396 25.71 22.09 1.56
N ALA A 397 26.36 21.29 2.41
CA ALA A 397 26.48 19.86 2.23
C ALA A 397 25.20 19.04 2.50
N LEU A 398 24.04 19.68 2.68
CA LEU A 398 22.74 19.01 2.63
C LEU A 398 22.03 19.25 1.29
N LEU A 399 22.55 20.11 0.41
CA LEU A 399 21.99 20.26 -0.92
C LEU A 399 22.12 18.93 -1.69
N PRO A 400 21.17 18.63 -2.59
CA PRO A 400 21.32 17.52 -3.52
C PRO A 400 22.71 17.61 -4.19
N GLY A 401 23.43 16.48 -4.27
CA GLY A 401 24.81 16.38 -4.81
C GLY A 401 25.93 16.60 -3.83
N GLU A 402 25.69 17.38 -2.79
CA GLU A 402 26.70 17.74 -1.79
C GLU A 402 26.52 17.02 -0.46
N ILE A 403 25.48 16.17 -0.30
CA ILE A 403 25.19 15.33 0.89
C ILE A 403 26.46 14.77 1.57
N ASN A 404 26.96 15.47 2.58
CA ASN A 404 28.08 15.02 3.41
C ASN A 404 27.52 14.31 4.64
N PHE A 405 27.82 13.01 4.75
CA PHE A 405 27.35 12.20 5.85
C PHE A 405 27.78 12.75 7.22
N SER A 406 28.93 13.41 7.35
CA SER A 406 29.39 13.99 8.62
C SER A 406 28.49 15.08 9.20
N LYS A 407 27.57 15.62 8.39
CA LYS A 407 26.59 16.63 8.82
C LYS A 407 25.17 16.08 8.95
N LEU A 408 24.95 14.80 8.65
CA LEU A 408 23.63 14.19 8.67
C LEU A 408 23.27 13.60 10.03
N ARG A 409 22.00 13.77 10.39
CA ARG A 409 21.35 13.05 11.49
C ARG A 409 20.36 12.03 10.91
N ILE A 410 20.60 10.76 11.21
CA ILE A 410 19.83 9.63 10.69
C ILE A 410 18.97 9.04 11.80
N GLY A 411 17.66 9.08 11.62
CA GLY A 411 16.68 8.50 12.54
C GLY A 411 16.49 7.01 12.34
N VAL A 412 16.50 6.26 13.45
CA VAL A 412 16.21 4.82 13.50
C VAL A 412 14.94 4.62 14.34
N PRO A 413 13.78 4.28 13.73
CA PRO A 413 12.54 4.10 14.47
C PRO A 413 12.60 2.88 15.37
N MET A 414 12.41 3.08 16.68
CA MET A 414 12.44 1.98 17.64
C MET A 414 11.31 0.99 17.39
N GLU A 415 10.13 1.48 17.00
CA GLU A 415 8.93 0.68 16.72
C GLU A 415 9.10 -0.25 15.52
N TYR A 416 10.13 -0.05 14.69
CA TYR A 416 10.35 -0.85 13.48
C TYR A 416 11.33 -2.00 13.71
N ASN A 417 12.01 -2.04 14.87
CA ASN A 417 12.86 -3.16 15.27
C ASN A 417 12.02 -4.25 15.96
N ILE A 418 11.17 -4.90 15.17
CA ILE A 418 10.26 -5.95 15.62
C ILE A 418 10.98 -7.32 15.70
N ALA A 419 10.43 -8.25 16.48
CA ALA A 419 11.00 -9.58 16.66
C ALA A 419 10.93 -10.41 15.36
N GLU A 420 9.86 -10.22 14.60
CA GLU A 420 9.47 -10.90 13.37
C GLU A 420 10.35 -10.51 12.17
N LEU A 421 11.23 -9.51 12.31
CA LEU A 421 12.14 -9.10 11.25
C LEU A 421 13.13 -10.23 10.93
N GLU A 422 13.11 -10.69 9.67
CA GLU A 422 13.99 -11.77 9.23
C GLU A 422 15.47 -11.40 9.45
N PRO A 423 16.33 -12.33 9.93
CA PRO A 423 17.72 -12.02 10.24
C PRO A 423 18.51 -11.38 9.10
N ALA A 424 18.23 -11.78 7.86
CA ALA A 424 18.86 -11.21 6.66
C ALA A 424 18.48 -9.74 6.45
N VAL A 425 17.21 -9.39 6.68
CA VAL A 425 16.73 -8.00 6.61
C VAL A 425 17.36 -7.17 7.71
N ARG A 426 17.37 -7.68 8.95
CA ARG A 426 18.02 -7.02 10.10
C ARG A 426 19.50 -6.74 9.83
N SER A 427 20.20 -7.72 9.24
CA SER A 427 21.62 -7.58 8.88
C SER A 427 21.87 -6.56 7.77
N ALA A 428 20.99 -6.47 6.77
CA ALA A 428 21.08 -5.46 5.73
C ALA A 428 20.83 -4.05 6.30
N TRP A 429 19.86 -3.92 7.21
CA TRP A 429 19.57 -2.65 7.88
C TRP A 429 20.75 -2.21 8.76
N GLN A 430 21.29 -3.12 9.57
CA GLN A 430 22.48 -2.86 10.38
C GLN A 430 23.65 -2.40 9.51
N ARG A 431 23.94 -3.09 8.40
CA ARG A 431 25.00 -2.67 7.47
C ARG A 431 24.77 -1.27 6.91
N ALA A 432 23.54 -0.92 6.55
CA ALA A 432 23.23 0.41 6.05
C ALA A 432 23.54 1.48 7.11
N LEU A 433 23.16 1.26 8.36
CA LEU A 433 23.44 2.16 9.48
C LEU A 433 24.93 2.25 9.81
N GLU A 434 25.65 1.12 9.82
CA GLU A 434 27.11 1.09 10.03
C GLU A 434 27.85 1.87 8.95
N VAL A 435 27.45 1.73 7.67
CA VAL A 435 28.06 2.50 6.57
C VAL A 435 27.84 4.00 6.78
N LEU A 436 26.65 4.41 7.21
CA LEU A 436 26.37 5.82 7.49
C LEU A 436 27.23 6.34 8.65
N GLN A 437 27.26 5.60 9.77
CA GLN A 437 28.02 5.97 10.95
C GLN A 437 29.53 6.03 10.69
N ASN A 438 30.09 5.04 9.99
CA ASN A 438 31.51 4.98 9.65
C ASN A 438 31.97 6.10 8.72
N ASN A 439 31.02 6.76 8.03
CA ASN A 439 31.28 7.90 7.17
C ASN A 439 30.83 9.23 7.82
N GLY A 440 30.62 9.23 9.14
CA GLY A 440 30.43 10.42 9.96
C GLY A 440 28.99 10.79 10.29
N ALA A 441 27.99 10.07 9.76
CA ALA A 441 26.60 10.37 10.10
C ALA A 441 26.30 10.08 11.57
N THR A 442 25.52 10.98 12.18
CA THR A 442 25.02 10.79 13.54
C THR A 442 23.75 9.94 13.49
N VAL A 443 23.83 8.68 13.89
CA VAL A 443 22.68 7.77 13.93
C VAL A 443 22.03 7.85 15.31
N VAL A 444 20.73 8.18 15.34
CA VAL A 444 19.97 8.37 16.59
C VAL A 444 18.69 7.54 16.60
N PRO A 445 18.32 6.94 17.75
CA PRO A 445 17.00 6.34 17.90
C PRO A 445 15.93 7.43 17.90
N ILE A 446 14.80 7.16 17.24
CA ILE A 446 13.61 8.01 17.25
C ILE A 446 12.38 7.18 17.62
N SER A 447 11.34 7.83 18.14
CA SER A 447 10.06 7.18 18.44
C SER A 447 8.97 7.73 17.53
N LEU A 448 8.22 6.82 16.93
CA LEU A 448 7.04 7.05 16.10
C LEU A 448 5.85 6.22 16.64
N PRO A 449 5.35 6.52 17.85
CA PRO A 449 4.47 5.61 18.59
C PRO A 449 3.14 5.30 17.89
N SER A 450 2.65 6.19 17.03
CA SER A 450 1.38 6.01 16.32
C SER A 450 1.50 5.07 15.11
N THR A 451 2.71 4.74 14.65
CA THR A 451 2.90 3.88 13.47
C THR A 451 2.42 2.45 13.69
N LYS A 452 2.38 1.97 14.93
CA LYS A 452 1.77 0.67 15.29
C LYS A 452 0.29 0.56 14.91
N HIS A 453 -0.40 1.70 14.79
CA HIS A 453 -1.80 1.78 14.38
C HIS A 453 -1.98 2.12 12.88
N ALA A 454 -0.89 2.39 12.17
CA ALA A 454 -0.93 2.84 10.78
C ALA A 454 -1.56 1.80 9.86
N LEU A 455 -1.22 0.52 10.06
CA LEU A 455 -1.77 -0.57 9.24
C LEU A 455 -3.29 -0.62 9.36
N SER A 456 -3.83 -0.68 10.58
CA SER A 456 -5.27 -0.68 10.83
C SER A 456 -5.97 0.55 10.23
N ALA A 457 -5.38 1.75 10.38
CA ALA A 457 -5.94 2.97 9.80
C ALA A 457 -5.97 2.93 8.27
N TYR A 458 -4.90 2.43 7.64
CA TYR A 458 -4.84 2.26 6.18
C TYR A 458 -5.89 1.28 5.67
N TYR A 459 -6.07 0.15 6.35
CA TYR A 459 -7.08 -0.86 6.02
C TYR A 459 -8.53 -0.45 6.33
N ILE A 460 -8.74 0.76 6.84
CA ILE A 460 -10.06 1.41 6.92
C ILE A 460 -10.18 2.49 5.85
N ILE A 461 -9.19 3.38 5.75
CA ILE A 461 -9.21 4.53 4.83
C ILE A 461 -9.19 4.08 3.37
N ALA A 462 -8.24 3.22 2.99
CA ALA A 462 -8.07 2.82 1.60
C ALA A 462 -9.27 2.02 1.06
N PRO A 463 -9.82 1.01 1.80
CA PRO A 463 -11.04 0.33 1.36
C PRO A 463 -12.28 1.24 1.29
N ALA A 464 -12.45 2.17 2.24
CA ALA A 464 -13.54 3.15 2.21
C ALA A 464 -13.49 4.00 0.93
N GLU A 465 -12.32 4.56 0.61
CA GLU A 465 -12.12 5.31 -0.64
C GLU A 465 -12.31 4.41 -1.87
N ALA A 466 -11.83 3.17 -1.83
CA ALA A 466 -11.99 2.21 -2.92
C ALA A 466 -13.45 1.88 -3.21
N ALA A 467 -14.27 1.66 -2.17
CA ALA A 467 -15.71 1.40 -2.32
C ALA A 467 -16.41 2.56 -3.07
N SER A 468 -16.05 3.79 -2.74
CA SER A 468 -16.54 4.98 -3.45
C SER A 468 -15.97 5.09 -4.87
N ASN A 469 -14.65 4.96 -5.03
CA ASN A 469 -13.95 5.13 -6.32
C ASN A 469 -14.33 4.08 -7.36
N LEU A 470 -14.62 2.85 -6.94
CA LEU A 470 -15.02 1.74 -7.80
C LEU A 470 -16.53 1.68 -8.04
N SER A 471 -17.34 2.56 -7.43
CA SER A 471 -18.80 2.60 -7.64
C SER A 471 -19.17 2.86 -9.10
N LYS A 472 -18.36 3.61 -9.84
CA LYS A 472 -18.56 3.97 -11.25
C LYS A 472 -18.49 2.80 -12.24
N TYR A 473 -17.96 1.65 -11.81
CA TYR A 473 -17.85 0.45 -12.63
C TYR A 473 -19.16 -0.35 -12.53
N ASP A 474 -20.01 -0.10 -13.51
CA ASP A 474 -21.36 -0.65 -13.63
C ASP A 474 -21.60 -1.38 -14.97
N GLY A 475 -20.66 -1.31 -15.91
CA GLY A 475 -20.78 -1.87 -17.26
C GLY A 475 -21.72 -1.08 -18.18
N VAL A 476 -22.25 0.06 -17.75
CA VAL A 476 -23.20 0.88 -18.55
C VAL A 476 -22.45 1.72 -19.57
N ARG A 477 -21.42 2.47 -19.13
CA ARG A 477 -20.66 3.39 -19.99
C ARG A 477 -19.42 2.74 -20.61
N TYR A 478 -18.76 1.84 -19.88
CA TYR A 478 -17.54 1.17 -20.30
C TYR A 478 -17.25 -0.04 -19.39
N GLY A 479 -16.30 -0.87 -19.82
CA GLY A 479 -15.93 -2.11 -19.12
C GLY A 479 -16.81 -3.28 -19.53
N SER A 480 -16.71 -4.38 -18.79
CA SER A 480 -17.49 -5.59 -18.99
C SER A 480 -18.92 -5.42 -18.48
N ARG A 481 -19.88 -6.08 -19.15
CA ARG A 481 -21.31 -6.05 -18.81
C ARG A 481 -21.85 -7.47 -18.77
N SER A 482 -22.60 -7.81 -17.72
CA SER A 482 -23.27 -9.11 -17.67
C SER A 482 -24.47 -9.14 -18.63
N SER A 483 -24.81 -10.33 -19.11
CA SER A 483 -26.00 -10.55 -19.94
C SER A 483 -27.29 -10.64 -19.13
N SER A 484 -27.20 -10.82 -17.81
CA SER A 484 -28.34 -11.11 -16.93
C SER A 484 -28.66 -9.93 -15.99
N ALA A 485 -29.92 -9.49 -15.99
CA ALA A 485 -30.41 -8.41 -15.14
C ALA A 485 -30.69 -8.87 -13.70
N ASP A 486 -30.52 -7.95 -12.74
CA ASP A 486 -30.66 -8.16 -11.31
C ASP A 486 -31.80 -7.35 -10.65
N GLY A 487 -32.60 -6.60 -11.43
CA GLY A 487 -33.76 -5.87 -10.93
C GLY A 487 -34.90 -5.71 -11.93
N ALA A 488 -36.07 -5.29 -11.44
CA ALA A 488 -37.21 -4.96 -12.30
C ALA A 488 -36.85 -3.82 -13.27
N GLY A 489 -37.14 -4.00 -14.56
CA GLY A 489 -36.76 -3.04 -15.60
C GLY A 489 -35.30 -3.16 -16.08
N ASP A 490 -34.72 -4.35 -16.04
CA ASP A 490 -33.37 -4.64 -16.56
C ASP A 490 -32.22 -3.86 -15.90
N VAL A 491 -32.37 -3.52 -14.60
CA VAL A 491 -31.25 -3.04 -13.79
C VAL A 491 -30.17 -4.15 -13.73
N LEU A 492 -28.89 -3.79 -13.86
CA LEU A 492 -27.78 -4.71 -14.24
C LEU A 492 -26.49 -4.51 -13.41
N TYR A 493 -26.59 -4.13 -12.14
CA TYR A 493 -25.42 -3.68 -11.36
C TYR A 493 -24.71 -4.80 -10.60
N SER A 494 -25.41 -5.58 -9.79
CA SER A 494 -24.79 -6.56 -8.89
C SER A 494 -24.15 -7.73 -9.65
N MET A 495 -24.83 -8.25 -10.69
CA MET A 495 -24.30 -9.33 -11.52
C MET A 495 -23.05 -8.90 -12.28
N THR A 496 -23.09 -7.75 -12.95
CA THR A 496 -21.94 -7.17 -13.66
C THR A 496 -20.74 -6.98 -12.73
N ARG A 497 -20.96 -6.42 -11.54
CA ARG A 497 -19.89 -6.21 -10.54
C ARG A 497 -19.39 -7.52 -9.93
N GLY A 498 -20.29 -8.46 -9.65
CA GLY A 498 -19.96 -9.76 -9.07
C GLY A 498 -19.13 -10.64 -10.01
N GLU A 499 -19.42 -10.59 -11.30
CA GLU A 499 -18.69 -11.33 -12.35
C GLU A 499 -17.40 -10.64 -12.79
N GLY A 500 -17.35 -9.31 -12.74
CA GLY A 500 -16.24 -8.52 -13.24
C GLY A 500 -15.10 -8.31 -12.24
N PHE A 501 -15.39 -8.16 -10.94
CA PHE A 501 -14.36 -7.98 -9.91
C PHE A 501 -13.90 -9.30 -9.29
N GLY A 502 -12.59 -9.43 -9.06
CA GLY A 502 -12.02 -10.53 -8.28
C GLY A 502 -12.31 -10.44 -6.79
N GLU A 503 -11.96 -11.52 -6.07
CA GLU A 503 -12.34 -11.71 -4.67
C GLU A 503 -11.75 -10.65 -3.72
N GLU A 504 -10.49 -10.26 -3.93
CA GLU A 504 -9.85 -9.24 -3.07
C GLU A 504 -10.51 -7.87 -3.27
N VAL A 505 -10.79 -7.48 -4.52
CA VAL A 505 -11.48 -6.22 -4.81
C VAL A 505 -12.88 -6.19 -4.20
N LYS A 506 -13.65 -7.29 -4.32
CA LYS A 506 -14.97 -7.41 -3.68
C LYS A 506 -14.87 -7.31 -2.15
N ARG A 507 -13.89 -7.98 -1.53
CA ARG A 507 -13.64 -7.89 -0.08
C ARG A 507 -13.40 -6.45 0.37
N ARG A 508 -12.59 -5.70 -0.38
CA ARG A 508 -12.26 -4.29 -0.09
C ARG A 508 -13.46 -3.38 -0.25
N ILE A 509 -14.27 -3.58 -1.29
CA ILE A 509 -15.52 -2.84 -1.49
C ILE A 509 -16.47 -3.09 -0.33
N LEU A 510 -16.66 -4.35 0.10
CA LEU A 510 -17.54 -4.68 1.23
C LEU A 510 -17.06 -4.05 2.54
N LEU A 511 -15.77 -4.19 2.85
CA LEU A 511 -15.18 -3.57 4.04
C LEU A 511 -15.32 -2.04 4.01
N GLY A 512 -15.02 -1.42 2.88
CA GLY A 512 -15.15 0.02 2.70
C GLY A 512 -16.58 0.51 2.90
N SER A 513 -17.54 -0.12 2.23
CA SER A 513 -18.97 0.20 2.36
C SER A 513 -19.45 0.03 3.81
N TYR A 514 -19.00 -1.01 4.51
CA TYR A 514 -19.31 -1.19 5.94
C TYR A 514 -18.77 -0.02 6.76
N THR A 515 -17.49 0.35 6.60
CA THR A 515 -16.86 1.44 7.36
C THR A 515 -17.43 2.82 7.06
N LEU A 516 -18.13 2.99 5.93
CA LEU A 516 -18.80 4.24 5.54
C LEU A 516 -20.30 4.26 5.87
N SER A 517 -20.85 3.17 6.41
CA SER A 517 -22.25 3.13 6.85
C SER A 517 -22.50 4.11 8.02
N SER A 518 -23.74 4.59 8.14
CA SER A 518 -24.12 5.59 9.14
C SER A 518 -23.81 5.18 10.58
N GLU A 519 -23.89 3.89 10.90
CA GLU A 519 -23.62 3.36 12.24
C GLU A 519 -22.12 3.16 12.53
N ALA A 520 -21.30 3.02 11.48
CA ALA A 520 -19.89 2.65 11.58
C ALA A 520 -18.91 3.81 11.35
N ILE A 521 -19.31 4.84 10.60
CA ILE A 521 -18.40 5.89 10.10
C ILE A 521 -17.61 6.60 11.22
N ASP A 522 -18.28 6.95 12.31
CA ASP A 522 -17.67 7.64 13.45
C ASP A 522 -16.70 6.74 14.22
N ASN A 523 -17.01 5.45 14.30
CA ASN A 523 -16.25 4.45 15.04
C ASN A 523 -15.02 3.93 14.29
N TYR A 524 -15.10 3.87 12.95
CA TYR A 524 -14.02 3.34 12.12
C TYR A 524 -13.35 4.44 11.29
N PHE A 525 -14.06 5.02 10.31
CA PHE A 525 -13.44 5.91 9.32
C PHE A 525 -12.92 7.21 9.95
N ILE A 526 -13.71 7.87 10.80
CA ILE A 526 -13.28 9.09 11.51
C ILE A 526 -12.13 8.80 12.48
N LYS A 527 -12.15 7.65 13.18
CA LYS A 527 -11.03 7.23 14.05
C LYS A 527 -9.76 6.95 13.25
N ALA A 528 -9.86 6.28 12.11
CA ALA A 528 -8.71 6.03 11.23
C ALA A 528 -8.11 7.34 10.70
N GLN A 529 -8.94 8.33 10.35
CA GLN A 529 -8.44 9.67 9.99
C GLN A 529 -7.72 10.38 11.14
N LYS A 530 -8.18 10.23 12.39
CA LYS A 530 -7.47 10.74 13.57
C LYS A 530 -6.11 10.06 13.76
N ILE A 531 -6.04 8.73 13.60
CA ILE A 531 -4.77 7.99 13.63
C ILE A 531 -3.83 8.46 12.52
N ARG A 532 -4.32 8.67 11.29
CA ARG A 532 -3.52 9.23 10.20
C ARG A 532 -2.88 10.57 10.58
N ARG A 533 -3.64 11.45 11.26
CA ARG A 533 -3.10 12.74 11.76
C ARG A 533 -2.03 12.55 12.81
N LEU A 534 -2.19 11.59 13.72
CA LEU A 534 -1.18 11.24 14.73
C LEU A 534 0.11 10.70 14.09
N VAL A 535 0.00 9.82 13.09
CA VAL A 535 1.14 9.32 12.31
C VAL A 535 1.87 10.48 11.62
N GLN A 536 1.12 11.40 11.00
CA GLN A 536 1.72 12.59 10.39
C GLN A 536 2.42 13.47 11.43
N ARG A 537 1.82 13.67 12.61
CA ARG A 537 2.42 14.43 13.71
C ARG A 537 3.70 13.80 14.22
N ASP A 538 3.77 12.47 14.30
CA ASP A 538 4.98 11.76 14.71
C ASP A 538 6.14 12.02 13.73
N PHE A 539 5.88 11.99 12.42
CA PHE A 539 6.89 12.36 11.42
C PHE A 539 7.28 13.84 11.48
N ASP A 540 6.29 14.75 11.50
CA ASP A 540 6.52 16.20 11.58
C ASP A 540 7.35 16.57 12.83
N ARG A 541 7.18 15.82 13.93
CA ARG A 541 7.91 16.02 15.18
C ARG A 541 9.40 15.66 15.07
N VAL A 542 9.76 14.62 14.32
CA VAL A 542 11.15 14.11 14.29
C VAL A 542 11.99 14.72 13.17
N PHE A 543 11.39 15.21 12.09
CA PHE A 543 12.18 15.84 11.03
C PHE A 543 12.64 17.25 11.43
N GLY A 544 13.92 17.56 11.20
CA GLY A 544 14.44 18.92 11.41
C GLY A 544 13.91 19.93 10.38
N VAL A 545 13.58 19.45 9.18
CA VAL A 545 12.90 20.25 8.14
C VAL A 545 11.41 20.28 8.43
N GLN A 546 10.83 21.48 8.28
CA GLN A 546 9.39 21.67 8.53
C GLN A 546 8.56 21.18 7.35
N ASN A 547 7.36 20.69 7.66
CA ASN A 547 6.38 20.31 6.65
C ASN A 547 5.71 21.55 6.04
N PRO A 548 5.90 21.85 4.74
CA PRO A 548 5.36 23.08 4.12
C PRO A 548 3.84 23.05 3.90
N LEU A 549 3.18 21.90 4.06
CA LEU A 549 1.72 21.79 3.99
C LEU A 549 1.02 22.24 5.28
N ARG A 550 1.78 22.47 6.35
CA ARG A 550 1.24 22.73 7.69
C ARG A 550 1.86 23.99 8.27
N PRO A 551 1.09 24.77 9.04
CA PRO A 551 1.69 25.81 9.84
C PRO A 551 2.66 25.17 10.86
N PRO A 552 3.77 25.83 11.21
CA PRO A 552 4.62 25.39 12.31
C PRO A 552 3.76 25.28 13.57
N GLN A 553 3.68 24.08 14.16
CA GLN A 553 3.01 23.89 15.44
C GLN A 553 4.03 24.07 16.56
N GLN A 554 3.69 24.90 17.54
CA GLN A 554 4.43 24.97 18.80
C GLN A 554 4.09 23.71 19.60
N PHE A 555 5.09 22.88 19.86
CA PHE A 555 4.92 21.61 20.56
C PHE A 555 4.77 21.87 22.06
N ASP A 556 3.67 21.38 22.65
CA ASP A 556 3.53 21.35 24.11
C ASP A 556 4.13 20.06 24.66
N LEU A 557 5.07 20.18 25.59
CA LEU A 557 5.73 19.05 26.23
C LEU A 557 4.75 18.18 27.03
N SER A 558 3.57 18.70 27.39
CA SER A 558 2.52 17.94 28.08
C SER A 558 1.82 16.89 27.22
N ASP A 559 2.02 16.91 25.89
CA ASP A 559 1.43 15.93 24.97
C ASP A 559 2.23 14.60 24.91
N ILE A 560 3.36 14.53 25.62
CA ILE A 560 4.18 13.33 25.73
C ILE A 560 3.68 12.49 26.91
N ASP A 561 3.51 11.19 26.68
CA ASP A 561 3.19 10.23 27.74
C ASP A 561 4.33 10.18 28.76
N ASP A 562 3.99 10.25 30.06
CA ASP A 562 4.96 10.29 31.17
C ASP A 562 5.93 9.09 31.18
N SER A 563 5.61 7.99 30.49
CA SER A 563 6.49 6.82 30.34
C SER A 563 7.64 7.02 29.35
N VAL A 564 7.62 8.07 28.52
CA VAL A 564 8.67 8.35 27.53
C VAL A 564 9.81 9.15 28.17
N GLN A 565 10.86 8.45 28.60
CA GLN A 565 12.09 9.10 29.06
C GLN A 565 12.82 9.77 27.88
N LEU A 566 12.69 11.09 27.76
CA LEU A 566 13.54 11.91 26.89
C LEU A 566 14.90 12.13 27.56
N ARG A 567 15.99 11.85 26.84
CA ARG A 567 17.36 12.00 27.36
C ARG A 567 17.78 13.45 27.61
N ASP A 568 17.14 14.43 26.99
CA ASP A 568 17.44 15.85 27.17
C ASP A 568 16.17 16.71 27.03
N LYS A 569 16.10 17.83 27.76
CA LYS A 569 15.05 18.86 27.68
C LYS A 569 15.13 19.73 26.40
N LEU A 570 15.96 19.33 25.44
CA LEU A 570 15.93 19.84 24.08
C LEU A 570 14.85 19.04 23.33
N GLY A 571 14.09 19.67 22.45
CA GLY A 571 12.98 19.04 21.72
C GLY A 571 13.35 17.73 21.00
N PRO A 572 12.37 17.08 20.36
CA PRO A 572 12.55 15.78 19.69
C PRO A 572 13.77 15.76 18.75
N ALA A 573 14.39 14.59 18.58
CA ALA A 573 15.56 14.44 17.73
C ALA A 573 15.26 14.91 16.29
N GLU A 574 15.79 16.07 15.92
CA GLU A 574 15.74 16.65 14.57
C GLU A 574 16.63 15.82 13.63
N VAL A 575 16.02 14.93 12.85
CA VAL A 575 16.72 14.10 11.85
C VAL A 575 16.49 14.62 10.44
N ASP A 576 17.46 14.38 9.56
CA ASP A 576 17.35 14.70 8.13
C ASP A 576 16.59 13.60 7.40
N PHE A 577 16.93 12.34 7.69
CA PHE A 577 16.36 11.17 7.07
C PHE A 577 16.08 10.08 8.09
N ILE A 578 15.06 9.29 7.81
CA ILE A 578 14.79 8.04 8.53
C ILE A 578 15.24 6.88 7.66
N VAL A 579 15.99 5.94 8.23
CA VAL A 579 16.47 4.73 7.53
C VAL A 579 15.92 3.50 8.23
N CYS A 580 15.13 2.70 7.52
CA CYS A 580 14.44 1.54 8.08
C CYS A 580 14.30 0.39 7.05
N PRO A 581 13.91 -0.83 7.45
CA PRO A 581 13.59 -1.89 6.50
C PRO A 581 12.40 -1.48 5.60
N THR A 582 12.39 -1.97 4.35
CA THR A 582 11.21 -1.79 3.48
C THR A 582 10.16 -2.87 3.72
N ALA A 583 10.59 -4.10 3.99
CA ALA A 583 9.73 -5.25 4.21
C ALA A 583 10.26 -6.06 5.42
N PRO A 584 9.40 -6.80 6.14
CA PRO A 584 9.83 -7.61 7.28
C PRO A 584 10.61 -8.87 6.88
N THR A 585 10.42 -9.34 5.64
CA THR A 585 10.95 -10.60 5.12
C THR A 585 11.61 -10.41 3.76
N LEU A 586 12.40 -11.39 3.35
CA LEU A 586 12.78 -11.60 1.96
C LEU A 586 11.58 -12.11 1.14
N PRO A 587 11.67 -12.10 -0.20
CA PRO A 587 10.55 -12.52 -1.05
C PRO A 587 10.07 -13.94 -0.70
N PRO A 588 8.84 -14.14 -0.19
CA PRO A 588 8.34 -15.47 0.12
C PRO A 588 8.14 -16.29 -1.16
N SER A 589 8.02 -17.62 -1.02
CA SER A 589 7.65 -18.46 -2.16
C SER A 589 6.19 -18.17 -2.58
N LEU A 590 5.89 -18.28 -3.88
CA LEU A 590 4.51 -18.09 -4.35
C LEU A 590 3.57 -19.15 -3.76
N SER A 591 4.05 -20.37 -3.51
CA SER A 591 3.24 -21.40 -2.85
C SER A 591 2.83 -21.01 -1.45
N ASP A 592 3.72 -20.36 -0.68
CA ASP A 592 3.41 -19.92 0.68
C ASP A 592 2.42 -18.74 0.64
N VAL A 593 2.66 -17.78 -0.25
CA VAL A 593 1.76 -16.62 -0.43
C VAL A 593 0.34 -17.04 -0.78
N LEU A 594 0.18 -18.04 -1.66
CA LEU A 594 -1.15 -18.51 -2.07
C LEU A 594 -1.92 -19.23 -0.95
N GLN A 595 -1.25 -19.60 0.15
CA GLN A 595 -1.85 -20.24 1.32
C GLN A 595 -2.10 -19.26 2.47
N GLN A 596 -1.58 -18.04 2.38
CA GLN A 596 -1.73 -17.02 3.43
C GLN A 596 -3.17 -16.57 3.57
N THR A 597 -3.52 -16.17 4.80
CA THR A 597 -4.76 -15.45 5.03
C THR A 597 -4.65 -14.01 4.51
N PRO A 598 -5.78 -13.31 4.29
CA PRO A 598 -5.74 -11.88 3.98
C PRO A 598 -4.98 -11.06 5.02
N VAL A 599 -5.10 -11.40 6.31
CA VAL A 599 -4.42 -10.69 7.40
C VAL A 599 -2.90 -10.84 7.29
N ASP A 600 -2.39 -12.05 7.02
CA ASP A 600 -0.96 -12.29 6.84
C ASP A 600 -0.40 -11.46 5.69
N THR A 601 -1.15 -11.38 4.59
CA THR A 601 -0.75 -10.60 3.40
C THR A 601 -0.59 -9.12 3.74
N TYR A 602 -1.47 -8.59 4.59
CA TYR A 602 -1.50 -7.18 4.97
C TYR A 602 -0.29 -6.76 5.79
N MET A 603 0.28 -7.67 6.57
CA MET A 603 1.45 -7.40 7.43
C MET A 603 2.71 -7.06 6.64
N ASN A 604 2.79 -7.42 5.35
CA ASN A 604 3.95 -7.10 4.52
C ASN A 604 4.18 -5.60 4.32
N ASP A 605 3.13 -4.78 4.42
CA ASP A 605 3.20 -3.33 4.21
C ASP A 605 3.43 -2.53 5.52
N VAL A 606 3.75 -3.21 6.63
CA VAL A 606 3.86 -2.61 7.97
C VAL A 606 4.84 -1.43 8.03
N PHE A 607 5.95 -1.49 7.28
CA PHE A 607 6.97 -0.43 7.24
C PHE A 607 6.75 0.62 6.15
N THR A 608 5.92 0.33 5.16
CA THR A 608 5.68 1.22 4.01
C THR A 608 4.45 2.10 4.18
N VAL A 609 3.39 1.58 4.83
CA VAL A 609 2.12 2.29 5.06
C VAL A 609 2.28 3.62 5.82
N PRO A 610 3.09 3.73 6.89
CA PRO A 610 3.19 4.98 7.64
C PRO A 610 3.60 6.18 6.77
N ALA A 611 4.60 6.02 5.90
CA ALA A 611 5.03 7.08 4.99
C ALA A 611 3.97 7.42 3.92
N SER A 612 3.14 6.46 3.50
CA SER A 612 2.00 6.72 2.60
C SER A 612 0.89 7.51 3.29
N LEU A 613 0.52 7.13 4.52
CA LEU A 613 -0.45 7.88 5.33
C LEU A 613 0.01 9.33 5.54
N ALA A 614 1.31 9.52 5.72
CA ALA A 614 1.92 10.83 5.89
C ALA A 614 2.17 11.59 4.58
N GLY A 615 2.10 10.94 3.42
CA GLY A 615 2.35 11.55 2.11
C GLY A 615 3.82 11.87 1.83
N LEU A 616 4.75 11.23 2.54
CA LEU A 616 6.19 11.56 2.55
C LEU A 616 6.96 10.92 1.40
N PRO A 617 8.01 11.57 0.84
CA PRO A 617 8.87 10.97 -0.14
C PRO A 617 9.67 9.82 0.49
N SER A 618 9.72 8.69 -0.21
CA SER A 618 10.39 7.50 0.28
C SER A 618 10.93 6.62 -0.83
N ILE A 619 12.17 6.17 -0.69
CA ILE A 619 12.88 5.34 -1.66
C ILE A 619 13.32 4.03 -1.02
N SER A 620 13.03 2.90 -1.68
CA SER A 620 13.60 1.59 -1.33
C SER A 620 14.80 1.31 -2.22
N ILE A 621 15.91 0.90 -1.60
CA ILE A 621 17.16 0.51 -2.27
C ILE A 621 17.61 -0.87 -1.81
N PRO A 622 18.24 -1.67 -2.69
CA PRO A 622 18.79 -2.97 -2.30
C PRO A 622 20.09 -2.81 -1.52
N ILE A 623 20.19 -3.44 -0.34
CA ILE A 623 21.39 -3.50 0.49
C ILE A 623 21.73 -4.96 0.81
N THR A 624 23.00 -5.33 0.66
CA THR A 624 23.48 -6.70 0.92
C THR A 624 23.93 -6.88 2.37
N GLY A 625 23.14 -7.56 3.20
CA GLY A 625 23.51 -8.00 4.55
C GLY A 625 23.69 -9.51 4.62
N ASN A 626 24.77 -10.01 5.23
CA ASN A 626 25.02 -11.45 5.39
C ASN A 626 24.81 -12.28 4.10
N LYS A 627 25.38 -11.81 2.98
CA LYS A 627 25.29 -12.43 1.63
C LYS A 627 23.89 -12.46 1.00
N GLN A 628 22.89 -11.86 1.64
CA GLN A 628 21.52 -11.74 1.14
C GLN A 628 21.17 -10.27 0.91
N VAL A 629 20.28 -10.00 -0.04
CA VAL A 629 19.89 -8.63 -0.40
C VAL A 629 18.49 -8.37 0.10
N ALA A 630 18.32 -7.31 0.89
CA ALA A 630 17.03 -6.83 1.35
C ALA A 630 16.83 -5.36 0.95
N GLY A 631 15.57 -4.94 0.86
CA GLY A 631 15.23 -3.54 0.61
C GLY A 631 15.32 -2.71 1.88
N ILE A 632 16.11 -1.63 1.84
CA ILE A 632 16.20 -0.62 2.88
C ILE A 632 15.56 0.66 2.37
N GLN A 633 14.69 1.22 3.19
CA GLN A 633 13.90 2.40 2.89
C GLN A 633 14.55 3.63 3.51
N ILE A 634 14.64 4.71 2.73
CA ILE A 634 15.00 6.05 3.20
C ILE A 634 13.75 6.92 3.07
N ILE A 635 13.40 7.64 4.14
CA ILE A 635 12.24 8.54 4.21
C ILE A 635 12.76 9.95 4.51
N GLY A 636 12.30 10.94 3.75
CA GLY A 636 12.53 12.36 4.03
C GLY A 636 11.23 13.07 4.40
N GLN A 637 11.35 14.34 4.80
CA GLN A 637 10.20 15.21 5.01
C GLN A 637 9.47 15.49 3.67
N TYR A 638 8.20 15.85 3.73
CA TYR A 638 7.42 16.29 2.57
C TYR A 638 8.17 17.37 1.77
N SER A 639 8.14 17.26 0.43
CA SER A 639 8.89 18.05 -0.56
C SER A 639 10.40 17.80 -0.64
N ASP A 640 10.96 16.93 0.21
CA ASP A 640 12.40 16.66 0.24
C ASP A 640 12.85 15.53 -0.73
N ASP A 641 12.15 15.39 -1.84
CA ASP A 641 12.30 14.31 -2.81
C ASP A 641 13.74 14.18 -3.35
N ALA A 642 14.34 15.32 -3.71
CA ALA A 642 15.66 15.37 -4.34
C ALA A 642 16.78 14.89 -3.41
N ARG A 643 16.74 15.31 -2.14
CA ARG A 643 17.74 14.88 -1.17
C ARG A 643 17.55 13.41 -0.80
N VAL A 644 16.31 12.90 -0.72
CA VAL A 644 16.03 11.47 -0.51
C VAL A 644 16.67 10.60 -1.61
N ILE A 645 16.52 10.99 -2.88
CA ILE A 645 17.12 10.24 -4.00
C ILE A 645 18.65 10.35 -4.00
N THR A 646 19.18 11.53 -3.65
CA THR A 646 20.62 11.75 -3.52
C THR A 646 21.22 10.92 -2.39
N MET A 647 20.53 10.85 -1.25
CA MET A 647 20.93 10.06 -0.09
C MET A 647 20.99 8.57 -0.45
N ALA A 648 19.97 8.07 -1.14
CA ALA A 648 19.96 6.71 -1.70
C ALA A 648 21.16 6.45 -2.61
N SER A 649 21.45 7.37 -3.54
CA SER A 649 22.60 7.27 -4.45
C SER A 649 23.92 7.15 -3.69
N ARG A 650 24.16 8.02 -2.70
CA ARG A 650 25.39 7.98 -1.91
C ARG A 650 25.47 6.71 -1.06
N LEU A 651 24.41 6.34 -0.35
CA LEU A 651 24.42 5.15 0.50
C LEU A 651 24.71 3.88 -0.32
N MET A 652 24.05 3.71 -1.47
CA MET A 652 24.32 2.59 -2.37
C MET A 652 25.80 2.55 -2.82
N LYS A 653 26.37 3.70 -3.20
CA LYS A 653 27.79 3.79 -3.60
C LYS A 653 28.74 3.32 -2.49
N PHE A 654 28.54 3.78 -1.24
CA PHE A 654 29.37 3.35 -0.12
C PHE A 654 29.18 1.87 0.24
N CYS A 655 27.95 1.35 0.18
CA CYS A 655 27.71 -0.07 0.46
C CYS A 655 28.37 -1.01 -0.57
N LEU A 656 28.45 -0.61 -1.85
CA LEU A 656 29.17 -1.32 -2.90
C LEU A 656 30.69 -1.29 -2.68
N GLY A 657 31.24 -0.11 -2.32
CA GLY A 657 32.68 0.05 -2.03
C GLY A 657 33.15 -0.65 -0.74
N TYR A 658 32.27 -0.77 0.27
CA TYR A 658 32.57 -1.48 1.52
C TYR A 658 32.78 -3.00 1.33
N SER A 659 32.26 -3.57 0.23
CA SER A 659 32.24 -5.02 0.01
C SER A 659 33.57 -5.63 -0.45
N SER A 660 34.56 -4.85 -0.90
CA SER A 660 35.80 -5.39 -1.48
C SER A 660 37.02 -5.34 -0.55
N LYS A 661 37.03 -4.50 0.49
CA LYS A 661 38.21 -4.30 1.34
C LYS A 661 38.17 -4.95 2.73
N ASN A 662 36.99 -5.30 3.25
CA ASN A 662 36.84 -5.77 4.64
C ASN A 662 36.40 -7.24 4.80
N LEU A 663 36.42 -8.04 3.72
CA LEU A 663 36.12 -9.48 3.77
C LEU A 663 37.37 -10.31 3.43
N ASN A 664 38.42 -10.15 4.25
CA ASN A 664 39.56 -11.06 4.26
C ASN A 664 39.24 -12.31 5.09
N THR A 665 38.24 -13.07 4.67
CA THR A 665 38.09 -14.48 5.06
C THR A 665 37.80 -15.28 3.79
N GLN A 666 38.80 -16.08 3.41
CA GLN A 666 38.80 -16.91 2.22
C GLN A 666 37.65 -17.90 2.24
N HIS A 667 36.66 -17.71 1.36
CA HIS A 667 35.92 -18.84 0.78
C HIS A 667 35.61 -18.50 -0.68
N HIS A 668 36.36 -19.15 -1.58
CA HIS A 668 36.12 -19.16 -3.02
C HIS A 668 34.69 -19.65 -3.29
N TYR A 669 33.84 -18.76 -3.81
CA TYR A 669 32.65 -19.16 -4.54
C TYR A 669 32.60 -18.38 -5.86
N SER A 670 32.66 -19.15 -6.94
CA SER A 670 32.51 -18.73 -8.33
C SER A 670 31.16 -18.07 -8.54
N TYR A 671 31.14 -16.74 -8.50
CA TYR A 671 30.10 -15.92 -9.10
C TYR A 671 30.51 -15.76 -10.57
N LYS A 672 29.78 -16.39 -11.50
CA LYS A 672 29.76 -15.90 -12.88
C LYS A 672 28.79 -14.72 -12.89
N PRO A 673 29.27 -13.48 -13.05
CA PRO A 673 28.39 -12.35 -13.27
C PRO A 673 27.56 -12.65 -14.52
N LEU A 674 26.26 -12.33 -14.49
CA LEU A 674 25.60 -11.90 -15.71
C LEU A 674 26.53 -10.86 -16.36
N GLU A 675 26.74 -10.94 -17.66
CA GLU A 675 27.38 -9.88 -18.45
C GLU A 675 26.51 -8.62 -18.35
N LEU A 676 26.57 -7.97 -17.19
CA LEU A 676 26.44 -6.55 -17.03
C LEU A 676 27.57 -5.99 -17.88
N GLU A 677 27.22 -5.22 -18.90
CA GLU A 677 28.16 -4.27 -19.51
C GLU A 677 29.03 -3.68 -18.38
N ARG A 678 30.35 -3.78 -18.55
CA ARG A 678 31.36 -3.36 -17.56
C ARG A 678 30.82 -2.16 -16.77
N ALA A 679 30.59 -2.36 -15.47
CA ALA A 679 30.19 -1.27 -14.59
C ALA A 679 31.13 -0.08 -14.87
N LYS A 680 30.55 1.02 -15.34
CA LYS A 680 31.30 2.22 -15.71
C LYS A 680 32.22 2.63 -14.56
N PRO A 681 33.43 3.14 -14.82
CA PRO A 681 34.32 3.65 -13.80
C PRO A 681 33.58 4.61 -12.85
N ARG A 682 33.96 4.61 -11.57
CA ARG A 682 33.39 5.45 -10.51
C ARG A 682 33.15 6.90 -10.95
N GLU A 683 34.09 7.46 -11.69
CA GLU A 683 34.08 8.83 -12.22
C GLU A 683 32.93 9.07 -13.21
N GLU A 684 32.54 8.08 -14.01
CA GLU A 684 31.45 8.19 -14.99
C GLU A 684 30.07 8.15 -14.32
N ILE A 685 29.91 7.35 -13.27
CA ILE A 685 28.66 7.29 -12.47
C ILE A 685 28.49 8.56 -11.63
N ASP A 686 29.59 9.10 -11.11
CA ASP A 686 29.61 10.37 -10.38
C ASP A 686 29.26 11.54 -11.31
N LYS A 687 29.78 11.54 -12.55
CA LYS A 687 29.42 12.51 -13.58
C LYS A 687 27.95 12.42 -14.02
N GLU A 688 27.46 11.22 -14.40
CA GLU A 688 26.04 11.03 -14.79
C GLU A 688 25.06 11.47 -13.69
N PHE A 689 25.40 11.23 -12.42
CA PHE A 689 24.56 11.64 -11.30
C PHE A 689 24.66 13.14 -11.03
N ALA A 690 25.86 13.73 -11.09
CA ALA A 690 26.05 15.17 -10.96
C ALA A 690 25.33 15.94 -12.07
N ASP A 691 25.38 15.45 -13.31
CA ASP A 691 24.69 16.04 -14.46
C ASP A 691 23.17 15.99 -14.28
N ALA A 692 22.61 14.84 -13.88
CA ALA A 692 21.17 14.65 -13.62
C ALA A 692 20.62 15.55 -12.49
N LEU A 693 21.49 15.83 -11.53
CA LEU A 693 21.18 16.65 -10.38
C LEU A 693 21.36 18.14 -10.66
N ALA A 694 22.37 18.51 -11.43
CA ALA A 694 22.53 19.84 -11.97
C ALA A 694 21.31 20.20 -12.84
N THR A 695 20.71 19.26 -13.57
CA THR A 695 19.39 19.45 -14.24
C THR A 695 18.29 19.71 -13.25
N TRP A 696 18.25 18.93 -12.18
CA TRP A 696 17.21 19.05 -11.17
C TRP A 696 17.27 20.46 -10.57
N HIS A 697 18.45 20.93 -10.20
CA HIS A 697 18.65 22.30 -9.70
C HIS A 697 18.49 23.38 -10.77
N ALA A 698 18.97 23.14 -11.99
CA ALA A 698 18.74 24.05 -13.11
C ALA A 698 17.24 24.17 -13.41
N SER A 699 16.42 23.15 -13.11
CA SER A 699 14.95 23.23 -13.19
C SER A 699 14.30 23.96 -11.99
N GLU A 700 15.04 24.20 -10.90
CA GLU A 700 14.60 24.88 -9.67
C GLU A 700 14.99 26.37 -9.59
N GLU A 701 16.10 26.79 -10.23
CA GLU A 701 16.39 28.22 -10.51
C GLU A 701 15.45 28.77 -11.59
#